data_AF-A0A534IBB8-F1
#
_entry.id   AF-A0A534IBB8-F1
#
_cell.length_a   1.000
_cell.length_b   1.000
_cell.length_c   1.000
_cell.angle_alpha   90.00
_cell.angle_beta   90.00
_cell.angle_gamma   90.00
#
_symmetry.space_group_name_H-M   'P 1'
#
loop_
_entity.id
_entity.type
_entity.pdbx_description
1 polymer ?
#
loop_
_entity_poly.entity_id
_entity_poly.type
_entity_poly.pdbx_seq_one_letter_code
_entity_poly.pdbx_strand_id
1 'polypeptide(L)'
;MSTFWGTNTINGVTGGIGGYGGDGTGPDGRGGSGGEADGIFGWNAVDVYALRNSITGIRGGLGGNSTANGAGTNHGGNGGAATGIGATPAGGSPTFDGNTIMTLTGGTGGRGNNGGSGGNATGLYNVGGADGRFNATALTTNWIQDVTGGAGAIGARFGGNGGSALGLAVALVTPYTDSNTILTTRGGNGGDALDFSDGGRGGDAYGLFEYLVADSWSIWDNVDTVLRGAVGGGPPAQVSQGVGVSLTGNATFTTRMTMENGTLSSIGDLEIAVGDDVDGTTINTPFSEAMLSIAPTSVLTVKNYLDVDVHWPDGTTDVAGASIQVTDNAVTAYNFVTPTGWTFPFVVTDRVYQGSIAARDNKTDVKVTYLSSSFANNPRTVDMLSSNSQTFVMVDQDDPIATAGPMPTYENTASFSVPFVANDGNGTGVSSVTLWYRMGGGWNTYATQTFNTPPRSVNGTFPFVATSGDGLYEFATTAADPAGNGEPNPSGNETWTVVDTIRPGSHVNPQPTWRNTASFLVSWAPDGGVTDIASYRIQYNHAGSGWTDWLVVTAGVTSWTFTANPTWGVYEFRSIATDTAGNVELPSATNDTWTIVDTEPPGSAVLPLPRYETQLTFPVSWDRVGDAYDIATFRIEVNDNGAGWATWIASTANRTAPFTGLDGHTYQFRSIATDWAGNVGPAKTGNDTWTTVDVTAPDSAVALLPMYETATTWTLTWGPLAGTTDIVTYTVQYSDNGGAWTGVPGAIATAATTGSFGLGVDGHRFAFR
;
A
#
# COMPACT_ATOMS: atom_id res chain seq x y z
N MET A 1 -16.86 -56.30 36.50
CA MET A 1 -15.71 -56.33 35.56
C MET A 1 -16.15 -55.57 34.33
N SER A 2 -15.29 -54.70 33.79
CA SER A 2 -15.53 -54.02 32.52
C SER A 2 -15.43 -55.00 31.36
N THR A 3 -16.30 -54.83 30.37
CA THR A 3 -16.34 -55.66 29.16
C THR A 3 -16.17 -54.78 27.95
N PHE A 4 -15.20 -55.12 27.11
CA PHE A 4 -14.77 -54.31 25.98
C PHE A 4 -14.79 -55.10 24.67
N TRP A 5 -15.54 -54.60 23.69
CA TRP A 5 -15.60 -55.09 22.32
C TRP A 5 -15.32 -53.94 21.36
N GLY A 6 -14.09 -53.89 20.85
CA GLY A 6 -13.66 -52.88 19.89
C GLY A 6 -13.38 -53.48 18.51
N THR A 7 -13.88 -52.86 17.44
CA THR A 7 -13.51 -53.19 16.04
C THR A 7 -13.76 -54.64 15.60
N ASN A 8 -14.75 -55.31 16.19
CA ASN A 8 -15.09 -56.69 15.82
C ASN A 8 -15.93 -56.74 14.54
N THR A 9 -15.88 -57.85 13.81
CA THR A 9 -16.79 -58.16 12.70
C THR A 9 -17.57 -59.43 13.03
N ILE A 10 -18.89 -59.33 13.08
CA ILE A 10 -19.81 -60.43 13.38
C ILE A 10 -20.78 -60.56 12.20
N ASN A 11 -20.79 -61.72 11.56
CA ASN A 11 -21.60 -61.96 10.36
C ASN A 11 -22.29 -63.32 10.41
N GLY A 12 -23.61 -63.34 10.18
CA GLY A 12 -24.34 -64.57 9.89
C GLY A 12 -24.75 -65.40 11.11
N VAL A 13 -24.92 -64.77 12.28
CA VAL A 13 -25.41 -65.47 13.47
C VAL A 13 -26.87 -65.84 13.26
N THR A 14 -27.18 -67.15 13.26
CA THR A 14 -28.54 -67.65 13.05
C THR A 14 -28.96 -68.58 14.20
N GLY A 15 -30.11 -68.28 14.80
CA GLY A 15 -30.71 -69.11 15.84
C GLY A 15 -31.19 -70.46 15.30
N GLY A 16 -31.16 -71.49 16.15
CA GLY A 16 -31.62 -72.83 15.78
C GLY A 16 -33.12 -72.88 15.46
N ILE A 17 -33.52 -73.76 14.54
CA ILE A 17 -34.94 -73.96 14.20
C ILE A 17 -35.64 -74.75 15.32
N GLY A 18 -36.84 -74.30 15.71
CA GLY A 18 -37.70 -75.00 16.65
C GLY A 18 -38.20 -76.34 16.10
N GLY A 19 -38.20 -77.38 16.93
CA GLY A 19 -38.67 -78.71 16.55
C GLY A 19 -40.17 -78.75 16.24
N TYR A 20 -40.59 -79.67 15.37
CA TYR A 20 -42.01 -79.89 15.09
C TYR A 20 -42.72 -80.55 16.29
N GLY A 21 -43.97 -80.16 16.53
CA GLY A 21 -44.79 -80.67 17.62
C GLY A 21 -45.31 -82.10 17.42
N GLY A 22 -45.25 -82.64 16.20
CA GLY A 22 -45.73 -83.98 15.86
C GLY A 22 -45.32 -84.43 14.46
N ASP A 23 -45.41 -85.74 14.21
CA ASP A 23 -45.06 -86.37 12.92
C ASP A 23 -46.15 -86.26 11.85
N GLY A 24 -47.29 -85.65 12.18
CA GLY A 24 -48.43 -85.43 11.29
C GLY A 24 -49.39 -86.62 11.16
N THR A 25 -49.28 -87.64 12.03
CA THR A 25 -50.13 -88.85 11.99
C THR A 25 -50.92 -89.14 13.28
N GLY A 26 -50.86 -88.26 14.28
CA GLY A 26 -51.54 -88.38 15.58
C GLY A 26 -51.90 -87.01 16.19
N PRO A 27 -52.35 -86.92 17.47
CA PRO A 27 -52.60 -85.64 18.10
C PRO A 27 -51.30 -84.82 18.20
N ASP A 28 -51.37 -83.58 17.73
CA ASP A 28 -50.19 -82.74 17.55
C ASP A 28 -49.74 -82.08 18.88
N GLY A 29 -48.43 -82.07 19.13
CA GLY A 29 -47.82 -81.26 20.18
C GLY A 29 -47.65 -79.80 19.75
N ARG A 30 -47.15 -78.97 20.67
CA ARG A 30 -46.78 -77.58 20.34
C ARG A 30 -45.46 -77.57 19.57
N GLY A 31 -45.34 -76.68 18.59
CA GLY A 31 -44.07 -76.40 17.95
C GLY A 31 -43.07 -75.80 18.95
N GLY A 32 -41.79 -76.18 18.83
CA GLY A 32 -40.72 -75.62 19.64
C GLY A 32 -40.41 -74.18 19.24
N SER A 33 -39.96 -73.35 20.18
CA SER A 33 -39.49 -71.99 19.87
C SER A 33 -38.21 -72.01 19.04
N GLY A 34 -38.06 -71.03 18.15
CA GLY A 34 -36.79 -70.75 17.50
C GLY A 34 -35.76 -70.21 18.49
N GLY A 35 -34.49 -70.52 18.25
CA GLY A 35 -33.37 -70.03 19.05
C GLY A 35 -33.11 -68.54 18.83
N GLU A 36 -32.63 -67.87 19.86
CA GLU A 36 -32.22 -66.46 19.81
C GLU A 36 -30.89 -66.31 19.06
N ALA A 37 -30.64 -65.12 18.50
CA ALA A 37 -29.40 -64.76 17.84
C ALA A 37 -28.96 -63.37 18.29
N ASP A 38 -27.79 -63.30 18.93
CA ASP A 38 -27.22 -62.04 19.41
C ASP A 38 -25.84 -61.80 18.77
N GLY A 39 -25.58 -60.57 18.35
CA GLY A 39 -24.26 -60.15 17.90
C GLY A 39 -23.32 -59.97 19.08
N ILE A 40 -23.53 -58.90 19.86
CA ILE A 40 -22.81 -58.65 21.12
C ILE A 40 -23.83 -58.63 22.26
N PHE A 41 -23.56 -59.38 23.32
CA PHE A 41 -24.42 -59.40 24.49
C PHE A 41 -23.62 -59.27 25.79
N GLY A 42 -23.84 -58.15 26.49
CA GLY A 42 -23.29 -57.88 27.81
C GLY A 42 -24.29 -58.20 28.92
N TRP A 43 -24.10 -59.31 29.62
CA TRP A 43 -24.98 -59.73 30.74
C TRP A 43 -24.36 -59.39 32.10
N ASN A 44 -25.08 -58.62 32.92
CA ASN A 44 -24.67 -58.20 34.27
C ASN A 44 -23.24 -57.62 34.34
N ALA A 45 -22.83 -56.91 33.28
CA ALA A 45 -21.52 -56.27 33.19
C ALA A 45 -21.57 -54.85 33.76
N VAL A 46 -20.46 -54.40 34.37
CA VAL A 46 -20.27 -52.99 34.73
C VAL A 46 -19.44 -52.39 33.61
N ASP A 47 -19.80 -51.23 33.05
CA ASP A 47 -19.08 -50.59 31.94
C ASP A 47 -18.98 -51.48 30.68
N VAL A 48 -20.09 -51.55 29.93
CA VAL A 48 -20.12 -52.20 28.61
C VAL A 48 -19.61 -51.20 27.56
N TYR A 49 -18.47 -51.53 26.93
CA TYR A 49 -17.91 -50.76 25.83
C TYR A 49 -18.02 -51.54 24.53
N ALA A 50 -18.87 -51.08 23.61
CA ALA A 50 -18.96 -51.61 22.25
C ALA A 50 -18.59 -50.49 21.28
N LEU A 51 -17.37 -50.52 20.74
CA LEU A 51 -16.82 -49.43 19.94
C LEU A 51 -16.48 -49.93 18.53
N ARG A 52 -17.00 -49.25 17.50
CA ARG A 52 -16.64 -49.46 16.10
C ARG A 52 -16.81 -50.90 15.61
N ASN A 53 -17.80 -51.63 16.12
CA ASN A 53 -18.07 -53.01 15.68
C ASN A 53 -18.92 -53.01 14.40
N SER A 54 -18.73 -54.02 13.56
CA SER A 54 -19.55 -54.30 12.39
C SER A 54 -20.33 -55.59 12.61
N ILE A 55 -21.66 -55.52 12.64
CA ILE A 55 -22.56 -56.62 12.95
C ILE A 55 -23.58 -56.73 11.82
N THR A 56 -23.62 -57.88 11.15
CA THR A 56 -24.51 -58.10 10.02
C THR A 56 -25.08 -59.52 9.98
N GLY A 57 -26.25 -59.69 9.37
CA GLY A 57 -26.88 -61.00 9.15
C GLY A 57 -27.29 -61.72 10.43
N ILE A 58 -27.81 -61.01 11.43
CA ILE A 58 -28.31 -61.63 12.67
C ILE A 58 -29.77 -62.08 12.44
N ARG A 59 -30.03 -63.38 12.59
CA ARG A 59 -31.35 -63.96 12.32
C ARG A 59 -31.83 -64.85 13.46
N GLY A 60 -32.98 -64.51 14.01
CA GLY A 60 -33.67 -65.39 14.95
C GLY A 60 -34.08 -66.70 14.28
N GLY A 61 -34.06 -67.80 15.04
CA GLY A 61 -34.46 -69.11 14.56
C GLY A 61 -35.94 -69.18 14.22
N LEU A 62 -36.31 -70.01 13.25
CA LEU A 62 -37.72 -70.22 12.89
C LEU A 62 -38.43 -70.99 14.00
N GLY A 63 -39.66 -70.59 14.33
CA GLY A 63 -40.53 -71.37 15.20
C GLY A 63 -40.95 -72.69 14.53
N GLY A 64 -40.99 -73.76 15.31
CA GLY A 64 -41.43 -75.07 14.84
C GLY A 64 -42.92 -75.08 14.53
N ASN A 65 -43.32 -75.77 13.46
CA ASN A 65 -44.75 -76.00 13.22
C ASN A 65 -45.30 -76.99 14.25
N SER A 66 -46.60 -76.90 14.53
CA SER A 66 -47.31 -77.91 15.33
C SER A 66 -47.23 -79.33 14.72
N THR A 67 -47.05 -79.45 13.40
CA THR A 67 -46.79 -80.73 12.71
C THR A 67 -45.73 -80.61 11.62
N ALA A 68 -45.12 -81.73 11.24
CA ALA A 68 -44.25 -81.80 10.08
C ALA A 68 -44.93 -81.39 8.76
N ASN A 69 -46.26 -81.47 8.67
CA ASN A 69 -47.05 -81.13 7.48
C ASN A 69 -47.58 -79.67 7.47
N GLY A 70 -47.31 -78.88 8.53
CA GLY A 70 -47.76 -77.48 8.63
C GLY A 70 -48.75 -77.25 9.78
N ALA A 71 -49.91 -76.65 9.50
CA ALA A 71 -50.90 -76.27 10.52
C ALA A 71 -51.67 -77.50 11.03
N GLY A 72 -51.33 -77.96 12.24
CA GLY A 72 -52.06 -78.99 12.98
C GLY A 72 -53.10 -78.41 13.94
N THR A 73 -53.56 -79.23 14.89
CA THR A 73 -54.61 -78.83 15.87
C THR A 73 -54.07 -78.06 17.08
N ASN A 74 -52.74 -77.89 17.19
CA ASN A 74 -52.08 -77.25 18.33
C ASN A 74 -51.29 -75.99 17.91
N HIS A 75 -50.62 -75.32 18.85
CA HIS A 75 -49.94 -74.06 18.63
C HIS A 75 -48.61 -74.25 17.89
N GLY A 76 -48.32 -73.37 16.95
CA GLY A 76 -46.96 -73.23 16.42
C GLY A 76 -46.03 -72.58 17.45
N GLY A 77 -44.73 -72.84 17.32
CA GLY A 77 -43.70 -72.24 18.16
C GLY A 77 -43.42 -70.80 17.77
N ASN A 78 -42.98 -69.98 18.72
CA ASN A 78 -42.58 -68.60 18.43
C ASN A 78 -41.24 -68.57 17.68
N GLY A 79 -41.05 -67.57 16.83
CA GLY A 79 -39.73 -67.27 16.27
C GLY A 79 -38.77 -66.75 17.33
N GLY A 80 -37.48 -67.03 17.14
CA GLY A 80 -36.43 -66.52 18.03
C GLY A 80 -36.14 -65.03 17.81
N ALA A 81 -35.62 -64.35 18.83
CA ALA A 81 -35.25 -62.94 18.74
C ALA A 81 -33.92 -62.74 17.97
N ALA A 82 -33.72 -61.53 17.45
CA ALA A 82 -32.48 -61.09 16.83
C ALA A 82 -31.99 -59.77 17.46
N THR A 83 -30.81 -59.79 18.09
CA THR A 83 -30.20 -58.61 18.71
C THR A 83 -28.87 -58.27 18.02
N GLY A 84 -28.67 -57.01 17.64
CA GLY A 84 -27.36 -56.53 17.20
C GLY A 84 -26.42 -56.39 18.39
N ILE A 85 -26.71 -55.43 19.26
CA ILE A 85 -25.99 -55.21 20.52
C ILE A 85 -26.99 -55.08 21.67
N GLY A 86 -26.81 -55.87 22.72
CA GLY A 86 -27.64 -55.82 23.92
C GLY A 86 -26.80 -55.74 25.20
N ALA A 87 -27.27 -54.95 26.16
CA ALA A 87 -26.67 -54.87 27.49
C ALA A 87 -27.74 -54.86 28.59
N THR A 88 -27.68 -55.83 29.51
CA THR A 88 -28.70 -56.01 30.56
C THR A 88 -28.18 -56.64 31.85
N PRO A 89 -28.69 -56.18 33.00
CA PRO A 89 -28.61 -54.80 33.45
C PRO A 89 -27.14 -54.37 33.48
N ALA A 90 -26.80 -53.27 32.81
CA ALA A 90 -25.43 -52.76 32.83
C ALA A 90 -25.23 -51.78 33.99
N GLY A 91 -24.18 -51.95 34.78
CA GLY A 91 -23.70 -50.99 35.78
C GLY A 91 -22.71 -49.98 35.19
N GLY A 92 -22.39 -48.91 35.91
CA GLY A 92 -21.32 -47.98 35.49
C GLY A 92 -21.76 -47.00 34.40
N SER A 93 -20.89 -46.71 33.42
CA SER A 93 -21.18 -45.81 32.31
C SER A 93 -20.95 -46.46 30.94
N PRO A 94 -21.91 -47.27 30.43
CA PRO A 94 -21.77 -47.94 29.14
C PRO A 94 -21.57 -46.96 27.97
N THR A 95 -20.79 -47.38 26.97
CA THR A 95 -20.56 -46.60 25.74
C THR A 95 -20.70 -47.49 24.51
N PHE A 96 -21.56 -47.07 23.60
CA PHE A 96 -21.78 -47.65 22.30
C PHE A 96 -21.46 -46.61 21.24
N ASP A 97 -20.26 -46.67 20.66
CA ASP A 97 -19.77 -45.64 19.74
C ASP A 97 -19.41 -46.24 18.38
N GLY A 98 -19.92 -45.65 17.29
CA GLY A 98 -19.47 -45.95 15.94
C GLY A 98 -19.80 -47.37 15.45
N ASN A 99 -20.77 -48.07 16.05
CA ASN A 99 -21.10 -49.43 15.63
C ASN A 99 -21.97 -49.40 14.36
N THR A 100 -21.68 -50.31 13.43
CA THR A 100 -22.51 -50.56 12.24
C THR A 100 -23.28 -51.86 12.43
N ILE A 101 -24.60 -51.80 12.49
CA ILE A 101 -25.52 -52.89 12.77
C ILE A 101 -26.50 -52.97 11.60
N MET A 102 -26.41 -54.02 10.78
CA MET A 102 -27.19 -54.13 9.54
C MET A 102 -27.89 -55.48 9.44
N THR A 103 -29.07 -55.54 8.82
CA THR A 103 -29.76 -56.78 8.45
C THR A 103 -30.06 -57.70 9.65
N LEU A 104 -30.95 -57.24 10.53
CA LEU A 104 -31.45 -58.00 11.67
C LEU A 104 -32.84 -58.51 11.33
N THR A 105 -33.09 -59.80 11.55
CA THR A 105 -34.42 -60.36 11.27
C THR A 105 -34.84 -61.31 12.38
N GLY A 106 -35.92 -60.99 13.07
CA GLY A 106 -36.55 -61.92 14.01
C GLY A 106 -37.01 -63.18 13.28
N GLY A 107 -36.99 -64.32 13.96
CA GLY A 107 -37.43 -65.58 13.38
C GLY A 107 -38.93 -65.54 13.05
N THR A 108 -39.36 -66.21 11.97
CA THR A 108 -40.80 -66.35 11.72
C THR A 108 -41.41 -67.33 12.72
N GLY A 109 -42.65 -67.10 13.14
CA GLY A 109 -43.38 -68.10 13.91
C GLY A 109 -43.63 -69.38 13.11
N GLY A 110 -43.87 -70.48 13.83
CA GLY A 110 -44.29 -71.75 13.25
C GLY A 110 -45.81 -71.85 13.07
N ARG A 111 -46.26 -72.64 12.09
CA ARG A 111 -47.68 -72.82 11.77
C ARG A 111 -48.41 -73.71 12.78
N GLY A 112 -49.68 -73.44 13.03
CA GLY A 112 -50.54 -74.28 13.88
C GLY A 112 -52.01 -73.89 13.84
N ASN A 113 -52.83 -74.44 14.73
CA ASN A 113 -54.20 -73.96 14.93
C ASN A 113 -54.18 -72.49 15.38
N ASN A 114 -53.21 -72.17 16.23
CA ASN A 114 -52.75 -70.83 16.54
C ASN A 114 -51.33 -70.70 15.96
N GLY A 115 -51.13 -69.76 15.06
CA GLY A 115 -49.81 -69.44 14.53
C GLY A 115 -48.91 -68.94 15.65
N GLY A 116 -47.63 -69.34 15.63
CA GLY A 116 -46.63 -68.80 16.52
C GLY A 116 -46.36 -67.33 16.20
N SER A 117 -46.01 -66.55 17.22
CA SER A 117 -45.61 -65.17 17.01
C SER A 117 -44.23 -65.09 16.35
N GLY A 118 -44.01 -64.06 15.55
CA GLY A 118 -42.68 -63.72 15.07
C GLY A 118 -41.78 -63.25 16.20
N GLY A 119 -40.48 -63.52 16.07
CA GLY A 119 -39.48 -63.06 17.02
C GLY A 119 -39.21 -61.56 16.90
N ASN A 120 -38.83 -60.92 18.00
CA ASN A 120 -38.49 -59.50 17.99
C ASN A 120 -37.11 -59.27 17.36
N ALA A 121 -36.89 -58.07 16.82
CA ALA A 121 -35.58 -57.63 16.33
C ALA A 121 -35.20 -56.30 16.99
N THR A 122 -33.99 -56.23 17.56
CA THR A 122 -33.49 -55.01 18.20
C THR A 122 -32.09 -54.72 17.69
N GLY A 123 -31.90 -53.55 17.08
CA GLY A 123 -30.59 -53.08 16.60
C GLY A 123 -29.62 -52.96 17.76
N LEU A 124 -29.91 -52.01 18.66
CA LEU A 124 -29.13 -51.75 19.85
C LEU A 124 -30.04 -51.52 21.04
N TYR A 125 -29.75 -52.16 22.17
CA TYR A 125 -30.37 -51.77 23.42
C TYR A 125 -29.46 -51.78 24.64
N ASN A 126 -29.76 -50.89 25.59
CA ASN A 126 -29.15 -50.86 26.91
C ASN A 126 -30.20 -50.68 28.00
N VAL A 127 -30.17 -51.56 29.00
CA VAL A 127 -31.04 -51.48 30.17
C VAL A 127 -30.18 -51.32 31.43
N GLY A 128 -30.44 -50.27 32.19
CA GLY A 128 -29.82 -50.04 33.50
C GLY A 128 -30.45 -50.89 34.60
N GLY A 129 -29.83 -50.87 35.78
CA GLY A 129 -30.39 -51.52 36.97
C GLY A 129 -31.67 -50.82 37.45
N ALA A 130 -32.63 -51.59 37.95
CA ALA A 130 -33.80 -51.05 38.66
C ALA A 130 -33.46 -50.66 40.11
N ASP A 131 -32.34 -49.95 40.30
CA ASP A 131 -31.83 -49.48 41.60
C ASP A 131 -32.03 -47.98 41.82
N GLY A 132 -32.67 -47.31 40.86
CA GLY A 132 -32.96 -45.87 40.87
C GLY A 132 -31.75 -44.99 40.55
N ARG A 133 -30.61 -45.55 40.11
CA ARG A 133 -29.38 -44.77 39.87
C ARG A 133 -29.24 -44.20 38.47
N PHE A 134 -29.93 -44.77 37.46
CA PHE A 134 -29.90 -44.34 36.05
C PHE A 134 -28.48 -44.11 35.51
N ASN A 135 -27.84 -45.20 35.11
CA ASN A 135 -26.46 -45.19 34.63
C ASN A 135 -26.29 -44.30 33.39
N ALA A 136 -25.24 -43.47 33.37
CA ALA A 136 -24.93 -42.64 32.21
C ALA A 136 -24.57 -43.52 31.01
N THR A 137 -25.25 -43.35 29.88
CA THR A 137 -25.05 -44.21 28.71
C THR A 137 -24.76 -43.34 27.50
N ALA A 138 -23.59 -43.49 26.88
CA ALA A 138 -23.27 -42.80 25.64
C ALA A 138 -23.56 -43.71 24.43
N LEU A 139 -24.34 -43.20 23.48
CA LEU A 139 -24.71 -43.88 22.24
C LEU A 139 -24.40 -42.93 21.10
N THR A 140 -23.23 -43.02 20.51
CA THR A 140 -22.74 -42.01 19.57
C THR A 140 -22.39 -42.62 18.23
N THR A 141 -22.72 -41.94 17.13
CA THR A 141 -22.30 -42.30 15.77
C THR A 141 -22.66 -43.74 15.33
N ASN A 142 -23.67 -44.38 15.92
CA ASN A 142 -24.07 -45.74 15.55
C ASN A 142 -24.92 -45.72 14.27
N TRP A 143 -24.64 -46.66 13.36
CA TRP A 143 -25.40 -46.89 12.14
C TRP A 143 -26.22 -48.16 12.27
N ILE A 144 -27.54 -48.06 12.30
CA ILE A 144 -28.49 -49.16 12.49
C ILE A 144 -29.40 -49.22 11.26
N GLN A 145 -29.41 -50.36 10.58
CA GLN A 145 -30.13 -50.51 9.31
C GLN A 145 -30.78 -51.88 9.18
N ASP A 146 -31.95 -51.92 8.53
CA ASP A 146 -32.69 -53.13 8.19
C ASP A 146 -33.00 -54.00 9.42
N VAL A 147 -33.60 -53.40 10.46
CA VAL A 147 -34.10 -54.11 11.64
C VAL A 147 -35.53 -54.54 11.40
N THR A 148 -35.75 -55.85 11.21
CA THR A 148 -37.07 -56.40 10.85
C THR A 148 -37.56 -57.41 11.86
N GLY A 149 -38.72 -57.17 12.46
CA GLY A 149 -39.40 -58.16 13.30
C GLY A 149 -39.81 -59.38 12.48
N GLY A 150 -39.80 -60.56 13.11
CA GLY A 150 -40.19 -61.80 12.46
C GLY A 150 -41.68 -61.80 12.09
N ALA A 151 -42.05 -62.43 10.98
CA ALA A 151 -43.45 -62.59 10.63
C ALA A 151 -44.15 -63.56 11.59
N GLY A 152 -45.37 -63.24 11.99
CA GLY A 152 -46.29 -64.16 12.61
C GLY A 152 -46.68 -65.28 11.64
N ALA A 153 -46.87 -66.48 12.17
CA ALA A 153 -47.17 -67.63 11.33
C ALA A 153 -48.65 -67.70 10.94
N ILE A 154 -48.92 -68.39 9.83
CA ILE A 154 -50.28 -68.76 9.45
C ILE A 154 -50.89 -69.69 10.50
N GLY A 155 -52.10 -69.35 10.94
CA GLY A 155 -52.93 -70.14 11.84
C GLY A 155 -54.14 -70.76 11.14
N ALA A 156 -54.60 -71.94 11.59
CA ALA A 156 -55.86 -72.49 11.10
C ALA A 156 -57.07 -71.67 11.58
N ARG A 157 -57.01 -71.14 12.80
CA ARG A 157 -58.01 -70.23 13.39
C ARG A 157 -57.44 -68.87 13.77
N PHE A 158 -56.28 -68.87 14.42
CA PHE A 158 -55.67 -67.64 14.95
C PHE A 158 -54.31 -67.41 14.29
N GLY A 159 -54.17 -66.34 13.54
CA GLY A 159 -52.87 -65.90 13.01
C GLY A 159 -51.90 -65.52 14.13
N GLY A 160 -50.61 -65.80 13.94
CA GLY A 160 -49.58 -65.39 14.89
C GLY A 160 -49.32 -63.89 14.80
N ASN A 161 -48.96 -63.24 15.92
CA ASN A 161 -48.60 -61.83 15.88
C ASN A 161 -47.21 -61.64 15.24
N GLY A 162 -47.04 -60.55 14.49
CA GLY A 162 -45.73 -60.12 14.05
C GLY A 162 -44.84 -59.69 15.22
N GLY A 163 -43.54 -59.96 15.12
CA GLY A 163 -42.56 -59.53 16.10
C GLY A 163 -42.31 -58.02 16.02
N SER A 164 -42.00 -57.40 17.15
CA SER A 164 -41.66 -55.97 17.19
C SER A 164 -40.24 -55.71 16.69
N ALA A 165 -40.00 -54.51 16.18
CA ALA A 165 -38.70 -54.05 15.72
C ALA A 165 -38.28 -52.76 16.43
N LEU A 166 -37.08 -52.73 17.01
CA LEU A 166 -36.53 -51.58 17.72
C LEU A 166 -35.19 -51.20 17.09
N GLY A 167 -35.02 -49.97 16.64
CA GLY A 167 -33.74 -49.47 16.15
C GLY A 167 -32.75 -49.33 17.30
N LEU A 168 -32.95 -48.29 18.11
CA LEU A 168 -32.20 -48.00 19.33
C LEU A 168 -33.17 -47.91 20.50
N ALA A 169 -32.94 -48.71 21.54
CA ALA A 169 -33.80 -48.75 22.72
C ALA A 169 -33.02 -48.62 24.03
N VAL A 170 -33.46 -47.74 24.92
CA VAL A 170 -32.83 -47.54 26.23
C VAL A 170 -33.86 -47.52 27.34
N ALA A 171 -33.48 -48.09 28.49
CA ALA A 171 -34.33 -48.05 29.68
C ALA A 171 -33.53 -47.97 30.97
N LEU A 172 -34.06 -47.26 31.97
CA LEU A 172 -33.46 -47.13 33.30
C LEU A 172 -32.03 -46.55 33.28
N VAL A 173 -31.77 -45.62 32.36
CA VAL A 173 -30.47 -44.97 32.14
C VAL A 173 -30.61 -43.47 31.96
N THR A 174 -29.49 -42.77 31.95
CA THR A 174 -29.38 -41.36 31.53
C THR A 174 -28.63 -41.34 30.20
N PRO A 175 -29.34 -41.45 29.07
CA PRO A 175 -28.70 -41.61 27.77
C PRO A 175 -28.25 -40.27 27.19
N TYR A 176 -27.11 -40.29 26.51
CA TYR A 176 -26.65 -39.25 25.61
C TYR A 176 -26.52 -39.87 24.22
N THR A 177 -27.40 -39.47 23.30
CA THR A 177 -27.39 -39.95 21.92
C THR A 177 -26.90 -38.83 21.01
N ASP A 178 -25.91 -39.12 20.17
CA ASP A 178 -25.35 -38.13 19.25
C ASP A 178 -25.09 -38.76 17.88
N SER A 179 -25.64 -38.15 16.83
CA SER A 179 -25.33 -38.47 15.43
C SER A 179 -25.54 -39.94 15.08
N ASN A 180 -26.50 -40.62 15.72
CA ASN A 180 -26.87 -41.98 15.35
C ASN A 180 -27.76 -41.95 14.09
N THR A 181 -27.64 -42.96 13.25
CA THR A 181 -28.45 -43.12 12.05
C THR A 181 -29.21 -44.43 12.14
N ILE A 182 -30.55 -44.37 12.17
CA ILE A 182 -31.47 -45.50 12.18
C ILE A 182 -32.25 -45.45 10.87
N LEU A 183 -31.93 -46.31 9.91
CA LEU A 183 -32.43 -46.17 8.53
C LEU A 183 -33.71 -46.93 8.20
N THR A 184 -33.88 -48.15 8.70
CA THR A 184 -35.07 -48.94 8.39
C THR A 184 -35.37 -49.84 9.56
N THR A 185 -36.49 -49.57 10.23
CA THR A 185 -37.03 -50.41 11.29
C THR A 185 -38.44 -50.83 10.90
N ARG A 186 -38.66 -52.15 10.78
CA ARG A 186 -39.94 -52.69 10.30
C ARG A 186 -40.49 -53.77 11.23
N GLY A 187 -41.70 -53.57 11.73
CA GLY A 187 -42.41 -54.60 12.48
C GLY A 187 -42.74 -55.80 11.60
N GLY A 188 -42.72 -57.00 12.16
CA GLY A 188 -43.08 -58.20 11.41
C GLY A 188 -44.56 -58.21 11.01
N ASN A 189 -44.90 -58.80 9.87
CA ASN A 189 -46.30 -58.94 9.50
C ASN A 189 -47.01 -59.92 10.43
N GLY A 190 -48.27 -59.64 10.77
CA GLY A 190 -49.17 -60.62 11.39
C GLY A 190 -49.44 -61.77 10.44
N GLY A 191 -49.63 -62.98 10.99
CA GLY A 191 -49.97 -64.16 10.22
C GLY A 191 -51.45 -64.23 9.89
N ASP A 192 -51.78 -64.86 8.76
CA ASP A 192 -53.17 -65.05 8.34
C ASP A 192 -53.88 -66.16 9.15
N ALA A 193 -55.17 -65.98 9.38
CA ALA A 193 -56.07 -67.05 9.79
C ALA A 193 -56.73 -67.68 8.56
N LEU A 194 -56.53 -68.99 8.35
CA LEU A 194 -57.05 -69.69 7.17
C LEU A 194 -58.58 -69.82 7.15
N ASP A 195 -59.24 -69.74 8.30
CA ASP A 195 -60.70 -69.72 8.41
C ASP A 195 -61.27 -68.29 8.33
N PHE A 196 -60.43 -67.29 8.08
CA PHE A 196 -60.79 -65.87 8.01
C PHE A 196 -61.47 -65.36 9.28
N SER A 197 -61.16 -65.93 10.46
CA SER A 197 -61.67 -65.45 11.74
C SER A 197 -60.72 -64.44 12.38
N ASP A 198 -59.58 -64.85 12.93
CA ASP A 198 -58.77 -63.97 13.79
C ASP A 198 -57.32 -63.84 13.28
N GLY A 199 -57.09 -62.89 12.38
CA GLY A 199 -55.76 -62.58 11.85
C GLY A 199 -54.83 -62.02 12.93
N GLY A 200 -53.53 -62.31 12.81
CA GLY A 200 -52.54 -61.84 13.76
C GLY A 200 -52.32 -60.32 13.69
N ARG A 201 -51.98 -59.71 14.83
CA ARG A 201 -51.55 -58.31 14.88
C ARG A 201 -50.24 -58.13 14.13
N GLY A 202 -50.08 -57.01 13.43
CA GLY A 202 -48.77 -56.58 12.97
C GLY A 202 -47.80 -56.34 14.14
N GLY A 203 -46.50 -56.37 13.88
CA GLY A 203 -45.48 -55.96 14.84
C GLY A 203 -45.38 -54.44 14.93
N ASP A 204 -45.06 -53.94 16.13
CA ASP A 204 -44.73 -52.53 16.31
C ASP A 204 -43.30 -52.24 15.85
N ALA A 205 -43.03 -51.02 15.41
CA ALA A 205 -41.71 -50.57 15.00
C ALA A 205 -41.37 -49.25 15.66
N TYR A 206 -40.18 -49.14 16.24
CA TYR A 206 -39.69 -47.92 16.87
C TYR A 206 -38.29 -47.58 16.37
N GLY A 207 -38.06 -46.33 15.97
CA GLY A 207 -36.72 -45.84 15.65
C GLY A 207 -35.88 -45.70 16.91
N LEU A 208 -36.18 -44.66 17.69
CA LEU A 208 -35.64 -44.40 19.03
C LEU A 208 -36.73 -44.69 20.08
N PHE A 209 -36.43 -45.56 21.03
CA PHE A 209 -37.34 -45.93 22.11
C PHE A 209 -36.70 -45.71 23.47
N GLU A 210 -37.29 -44.83 24.28
CA GLU A 210 -36.80 -44.51 25.63
C GLU A 210 -37.88 -44.78 26.68
N TYR A 211 -37.54 -45.59 27.68
CA TYR A 211 -38.46 -45.96 28.75
C TYR A 211 -37.84 -45.76 30.13
N LEU A 212 -38.46 -44.92 30.97
CA LEU A 212 -37.93 -44.52 32.28
C LEU A 212 -36.47 -44.07 32.15
N VAL A 213 -36.24 -42.89 31.59
CA VAL A 213 -34.91 -42.28 31.49
C VAL A 213 -34.88 -40.93 32.19
N ALA A 214 -33.81 -40.63 32.93
CA ALA A 214 -33.81 -39.52 33.87
C ALA A 214 -33.68 -38.14 33.22
N ASP A 215 -32.70 -37.98 32.33
CA ASP A 215 -32.40 -36.73 31.61
C ASP A 215 -31.70 -37.08 30.29
N SER A 216 -32.47 -37.55 29.30
CA SER A 216 -31.95 -37.88 27.96
C SER A 216 -31.58 -36.61 27.19
N TRP A 217 -30.44 -36.65 26.49
CA TRP A 217 -30.08 -35.64 25.50
C TRP A 217 -29.71 -36.31 24.18
N SER A 218 -30.55 -36.09 23.17
CA SER A 218 -30.38 -36.53 21.80
C SER A 218 -29.99 -35.35 20.93
N ILE A 219 -28.91 -35.48 20.16
CA ILE A 219 -28.46 -34.45 19.22
C ILE A 219 -28.13 -35.06 17.86
N TRP A 220 -28.60 -34.46 16.77
CA TRP A 220 -28.29 -34.87 15.39
C TRP A 220 -28.62 -36.33 15.04
N ASP A 221 -29.47 -37.00 15.83
CA ASP A 221 -29.92 -38.34 15.50
C ASP A 221 -30.86 -38.31 14.29
N ASN A 222 -30.63 -39.23 13.37
CA ASN A 222 -31.41 -39.40 12.16
C ASN A 222 -32.21 -40.71 12.24
N VAL A 223 -33.53 -40.60 12.20
CA VAL A 223 -34.45 -41.74 12.11
C VAL A 223 -35.18 -41.64 10.77
N ASP A 224 -34.93 -42.62 9.92
CA ASP A 224 -35.58 -42.80 8.62
C ASP A 224 -36.36 -44.12 8.61
N THR A 225 -37.48 -44.13 7.89
CA THR A 225 -38.27 -45.30 7.54
C THR A 225 -38.57 -46.25 8.71
N VAL A 226 -39.52 -45.84 9.56
CA VAL A 226 -40.07 -46.71 10.61
C VAL A 226 -41.47 -47.17 10.23
N LEU A 227 -41.61 -48.46 9.96
CA LEU A 227 -42.83 -49.04 9.38
C LEU A 227 -43.40 -50.13 10.28
N ARG A 228 -44.67 -50.01 10.63
CA ARG A 228 -45.38 -51.10 11.31
C ARG A 228 -45.48 -52.35 10.45
N GLY A 229 -45.66 -53.50 11.09
CA GLY A 229 -46.04 -54.73 10.41
C GLY A 229 -47.45 -54.66 9.82
N ALA A 230 -47.67 -55.31 8.67
CA ALA A 230 -49.01 -55.48 8.13
C ALA A 230 -49.85 -56.37 9.05
N VAL A 231 -51.16 -56.13 9.12
CA VAL A 231 -52.11 -57.00 9.83
C VAL A 231 -52.29 -58.30 9.05
N GLY A 232 -52.47 -59.42 9.76
CA GLY A 232 -52.82 -60.69 9.13
C GLY A 232 -54.27 -60.73 8.64
N GLY A 233 -54.57 -61.59 7.68
CA GLY A 233 -55.92 -61.81 7.15
C GLY A 233 -56.85 -62.49 8.15
N GLY A 234 -57.94 -61.81 8.53
CA GLY A 234 -59.00 -62.29 9.44
C GLY A 234 -59.48 -61.17 10.39
N PRO A 235 -60.78 -60.83 10.48
CA PRO A 235 -61.29 -59.74 11.32
C PRO A 235 -61.54 -60.15 12.80
N PRO A 236 -61.14 -59.33 13.78
CA PRO A 236 -60.82 -57.91 13.63
C PRO A 236 -59.36 -57.69 13.20
N ALA A 237 -59.16 -56.74 12.27
CA ALA A 237 -57.82 -56.30 11.91
C ALA A 237 -57.14 -55.65 13.13
N GLN A 238 -56.07 -56.27 13.62
CA GLN A 238 -55.34 -55.79 14.79
C GLN A 238 -54.13 -54.97 14.34
N VAL A 239 -54.23 -53.64 14.44
CA VAL A 239 -53.19 -52.73 13.98
C VAL A 239 -52.02 -52.63 14.96
N SER A 240 -50.83 -52.42 14.41
CA SER A 240 -49.62 -51.99 15.12
C SER A 240 -49.26 -50.55 14.76
N GLN A 241 -48.15 -50.06 15.31
CA GLN A 241 -47.67 -48.70 15.08
C GLN A 241 -46.21 -48.67 14.64
N GLY A 242 -45.89 -47.73 13.76
CA GLY A 242 -44.54 -47.35 13.36
C GLY A 242 -44.25 -45.96 13.89
N VAL A 243 -43.34 -45.87 14.86
CA VAL A 243 -43.06 -44.64 15.60
C VAL A 243 -41.60 -44.23 15.47
N GLY A 244 -41.33 -42.98 15.09
CA GLY A 244 -39.97 -42.45 14.97
C GLY A 244 -39.27 -42.42 16.33
N VAL A 245 -39.81 -41.61 17.24
CA VAL A 245 -39.32 -41.45 18.62
C VAL A 245 -40.46 -41.77 19.59
N SER A 246 -40.23 -42.68 20.53
CA SER A 246 -41.18 -43.04 21.57
C SER A 246 -40.57 -42.85 22.95
N LEU A 247 -41.27 -42.07 23.79
CA LEU A 247 -40.86 -41.75 25.15
C LEU A 247 -41.93 -42.24 26.10
N THR A 248 -41.57 -42.89 27.20
CA THR A 248 -42.57 -43.30 28.19
C THR A 248 -41.97 -43.28 29.60
N GLY A 249 -42.70 -42.65 30.52
CA GLY A 249 -42.45 -42.69 31.96
C GLY A 249 -43.42 -43.63 32.66
N ASN A 250 -43.66 -43.38 33.95
CA ASN A 250 -44.78 -43.95 34.67
C ASN A 250 -45.18 -43.07 35.87
N ALA A 251 -46.26 -43.46 36.57
CA ALA A 251 -46.79 -42.70 37.69
C ALA A 251 -45.81 -42.49 38.87
N THR A 252 -44.69 -43.23 38.91
CA THR A 252 -43.64 -43.10 39.94
C THR A 252 -42.40 -42.38 39.45
N PHE A 253 -42.26 -42.14 38.14
CA PHE A 253 -41.08 -41.56 37.53
C PHE A 253 -41.39 -40.86 36.21
N THR A 254 -41.05 -39.57 36.14
CA THR A 254 -41.17 -38.78 34.92
C THR A 254 -39.92 -38.96 34.05
N THR A 255 -40.11 -39.43 32.82
CA THR A 255 -39.04 -39.47 31.81
C THR A 255 -38.76 -38.06 31.30
N ARG A 256 -37.50 -37.63 31.24
CA ARG A 256 -37.12 -36.36 30.60
C ARG A 256 -36.21 -36.58 29.40
N MET A 257 -36.45 -35.82 28.33
CA MET A 257 -35.67 -35.90 27.10
C MET A 257 -35.61 -34.55 26.40
N THR A 258 -34.43 -34.17 25.93
CA THR A 258 -34.24 -33.11 24.94
C THR A 258 -33.76 -33.71 23.64
N MET A 259 -34.47 -33.47 22.53
CA MET A 259 -34.04 -33.80 21.18
C MET A 259 -33.68 -32.53 20.43
N GLU A 260 -32.42 -32.41 20.02
CA GLU A 260 -31.88 -31.23 19.36
C GLU A 260 -31.43 -31.55 17.94
N ASN A 261 -31.89 -30.76 16.97
CA ASN A 261 -31.51 -30.88 15.56
C ASN A 261 -31.67 -32.32 15.02
N GLY A 262 -32.68 -33.05 15.51
CA GLY A 262 -32.98 -34.40 15.06
C GLY A 262 -33.64 -34.41 13.68
N THR A 263 -33.43 -35.48 12.92
CA THR A 263 -34.08 -35.67 11.61
C THR A 263 -35.01 -36.87 11.68
N LEU A 264 -36.30 -36.65 11.38
CA LEU A 264 -37.33 -37.68 11.29
C LEU A 264 -37.84 -37.71 9.85
N SER A 265 -37.76 -38.85 9.19
CA SER A 265 -38.18 -38.97 7.79
C SER A 265 -38.85 -40.31 7.50
N SER A 266 -39.80 -40.31 6.56
CA SER A 266 -40.49 -41.52 6.09
C SER A 266 -41.13 -42.39 7.20
N ILE A 267 -41.58 -41.77 8.30
CA ILE A 267 -42.17 -42.48 9.43
C ILE A 267 -43.61 -42.90 9.10
N GLY A 268 -44.01 -44.10 9.52
CA GLY A 268 -45.27 -44.72 9.10
C GLY A 268 -46.52 -44.15 9.76
N ASP A 269 -46.52 -43.98 11.09
CA ASP A 269 -47.71 -43.56 11.86
C ASP A 269 -47.47 -42.31 12.70
N LEU A 270 -46.48 -42.31 13.60
CA LEU A 270 -46.17 -41.18 14.49
C LEU A 270 -44.67 -40.86 14.46
N GLU A 271 -44.30 -39.62 14.18
CA GLU A 271 -42.90 -39.18 14.26
C GLU A 271 -42.46 -39.07 15.72
N ILE A 272 -43.33 -38.55 16.59
CA ILE A 272 -43.09 -38.45 18.03
C ILE A 272 -44.31 -38.97 18.81
N ALA A 273 -44.08 -39.97 19.66
CA ALA A 273 -45.06 -40.47 20.61
C ALA A 273 -44.57 -40.28 22.05
N VAL A 274 -45.24 -39.40 22.77
CA VAL A 274 -45.00 -39.09 24.18
C VAL A 274 -46.05 -39.83 25.01
N GLY A 275 -45.64 -40.94 25.62
CA GLY A 275 -46.44 -41.76 26.52
C GLY A 275 -46.64 -41.11 27.90
N ASP A 276 -47.17 -41.88 28.86
CA ASP A 276 -47.51 -41.36 30.19
C ASP A 276 -46.27 -40.85 30.96
N ASP A 277 -46.45 -39.77 31.71
CA ASP A 277 -45.47 -39.18 32.63
C ASP A 277 -44.12 -38.85 31.96
N VAL A 278 -44.16 -38.02 30.92
CA VAL A 278 -42.98 -37.54 30.18
C VAL A 278 -42.93 -36.00 30.17
N ASP A 279 -41.73 -35.45 30.32
CA ASP A 279 -41.40 -34.04 30.10
C ASP A 279 -40.36 -33.94 28.99
N GLY A 280 -40.84 -33.78 27.76
CA GLY A 280 -40.03 -33.75 26.54
C GLY A 280 -39.77 -32.34 26.05
N THR A 281 -38.61 -32.11 25.42
CA THR A 281 -38.29 -30.90 24.68
C THR A 281 -37.73 -31.24 23.31
N THR A 282 -38.21 -30.60 22.25
CA THR A 282 -37.57 -30.60 20.94
C THR A 282 -36.98 -29.22 20.66
N ILE A 283 -35.78 -29.19 20.09
CA ILE A 283 -35.08 -27.99 19.66
C ILE A 283 -34.73 -28.18 18.19
N ASN A 284 -35.22 -27.30 17.31
CA ASN A 284 -34.92 -27.34 15.87
C ASN A 284 -35.07 -28.75 15.24
N THR A 285 -36.05 -29.52 15.71
CA THR A 285 -36.32 -30.89 15.25
C THR A 285 -37.66 -30.86 14.53
N PRO A 286 -37.66 -30.79 13.18
CA PRO A 286 -38.89 -30.72 12.41
C PRO A 286 -39.71 -32.00 12.55
N PHE A 287 -41.02 -31.85 12.64
CA PHE A 287 -41.97 -32.96 12.59
C PHE A 287 -43.32 -32.49 12.02
N SER A 288 -44.05 -33.42 11.43
CA SER A 288 -45.35 -33.24 10.80
C SER A 288 -46.44 -33.05 11.85
N GLU A 289 -47.29 -32.04 11.67
CA GLU A 289 -48.36 -31.68 12.61
C GLU A 289 -49.26 -32.87 13.02
N ALA A 290 -49.57 -33.75 12.06
CA ALA A 290 -50.50 -34.86 12.23
C ALA A 290 -49.85 -36.13 12.80
N MET A 291 -48.54 -36.16 13.00
CA MET A 291 -47.77 -37.35 13.39
C MET A 291 -47.22 -37.24 14.82
N LEU A 292 -47.99 -36.60 15.70
CA LEU A 292 -47.65 -36.37 17.10
C LEU A 292 -48.72 -36.96 18.01
N SER A 293 -48.33 -37.63 19.10
CA SER A 293 -49.25 -38.06 20.16
C SER A 293 -48.64 -37.80 21.53
N ILE A 294 -49.39 -37.17 22.43
CA ILE A 294 -48.96 -36.83 23.79
C ILE A 294 -50.02 -37.28 24.80
N ALA A 295 -49.60 -38.10 25.76
CA ALA A 295 -50.45 -38.58 26.83
C ALA A 295 -50.93 -37.43 27.75
N PRO A 296 -52.09 -37.56 28.43
CA PRO A 296 -52.63 -36.50 29.27
C PRO A 296 -51.75 -36.06 30.44
N THR A 297 -50.89 -36.95 30.95
CA THR A 297 -49.98 -36.67 32.06
C THR A 297 -48.63 -36.08 31.62
N SER A 298 -48.46 -35.83 30.32
CA SER A 298 -47.17 -35.51 29.73
C SER A 298 -47.18 -34.19 28.98
N VAL A 299 -45.97 -33.67 28.77
CA VAL A 299 -45.73 -32.41 28.10
C VAL A 299 -44.64 -32.58 27.04
N LEU A 300 -44.83 -31.91 25.90
CA LEU A 300 -43.79 -31.70 24.90
C LEU A 300 -43.61 -30.20 24.66
N THR A 301 -42.43 -29.68 24.97
CA THR A 301 -42.02 -28.31 24.64
C THR A 301 -41.33 -28.32 23.27
N VAL A 302 -41.74 -27.45 22.36
CA VAL A 302 -41.17 -27.33 21.01
C VAL A 302 -40.55 -25.96 20.86
N LYS A 303 -39.24 -25.95 20.62
CA LYS A 303 -38.44 -24.74 20.44
C LYS A 303 -37.82 -24.68 19.06
N ASN A 304 -38.13 -23.64 18.31
CA ASN A 304 -37.47 -23.36 17.04
C ASN A 304 -36.72 -22.03 17.16
N TYR A 305 -35.49 -22.02 16.66
CA TYR A 305 -34.66 -20.84 16.57
C TYR A 305 -34.60 -20.36 15.14
N LEU A 306 -34.52 -19.05 14.98
CA LEU A 306 -34.30 -18.39 13.70
C LEU A 306 -33.11 -17.44 13.83
N ASP A 307 -32.28 -17.47 12.81
CA ASP A 307 -31.31 -16.44 12.47
C ASP A 307 -31.69 -15.81 11.12
N VAL A 308 -31.44 -14.52 10.99
CA VAL A 308 -31.70 -13.75 9.79
C VAL A 308 -30.43 -12.99 9.44
N ASP A 309 -29.81 -13.42 8.35
CA ASP A 309 -28.62 -12.79 7.81
C ASP A 309 -28.97 -11.99 6.56
N VAL A 310 -28.38 -10.80 6.50
CA VAL A 310 -28.65 -9.83 5.46
C VAL A 310 -27.35 -9.39 4.84
N HIS A 311 -27.13 -9.85 3.60
CA HIS A 311 -25.92 -9.57 2.86
C HIS A 311 -26.15 -8.67 1.65
N TRP A 312 -25.08 -7.98 1.24
CA TRP A 312 -24.93 -7.36 -0.06
C TRP A 312 -24.95 -8.41 -1.17
N PRO A 313 -25.09 -8.00 -2.45
CA PRO A 313 -25.13 -8.93 -3.59
C PRO A 313 -23.89 -9.83 -3.76
N ASP A 314 -22.78 -9.53 -3.09
CA ASP A 314 -21.60 -10.40 -3.06
C ASP A 314 -21.83 -11.69 -2.23
N GLY A 315 -22.94 -11.75 -1.49
CA GLY A 315 -23.34 -12.89 -0.66
C GLY A 315 -22.49 -13.04 0.60
N THR A 316 -21.62 -12.08 0.93
CA THR A 316 -20.65 -12.20 2.02
C THR A 316 -20.53 -10.96 2.89
N THR A 317 -20.82 -9.77 2.36
CA THR A 317 -20.71 -8.54 3.13
C THR A 317 -22.05 -8.23 3.78
N ASP A 318 -22.08 -7.96 5.08
CA ASP A 318 -23.33 -7.72 5.78
C ASP A 318 -23.88 -6.29 5.58
N VAL A 319 -25.21 -6.16 5.63
CA VAL A 319 -25.92 -4.88 5.50
C VAL A 319 -26.27 -4.31 6.88
N ALA A 320 -25.36 -3.48 7.41
CA ALA A 320 -25.59 -2.75 8.64
C ALA A 320 -26.86 -1.87 8.58
N GLY A 321 -27.64 -1.85 9.66
CA GLY A 321 -28.84 -1.02 9.82
C GLY A 321 -30.14 -1.64 9.29
N ALA A 322 -30.15 -2.93 8.96
CA ALA A 322 -31.37 -3.62 8.54
C ALA A 322 -32.39 -3.73 9.69
N SER A 323 -33.64 -3.33 9.45
CA SER A 323 -34.75 -3.54 10.37
C SER A 323 -35.42 -4.88 10.11
N ILE A 324 -35.48 -5.71 11.14
CA ILE A 324 -36.03 -7.07 11.09
C ILE A 324 -37.23 -7.13 12.01
N GLN A 325 -38.37 -7.47 11.42
CA GLN A 325 -39.62 -7.74 12.12
C GLN A 325 -39.99 -9.20 11.90
N VAL A 326 -40.10 -9.97 12.97
CA VAL A 326 -40.56 -11.37 12.92
C VAL A 326 -41.97 -11.42 13.46
N THR A 327 -42.88 -11.96 12.65
CA THR A 327 -44.26 -12.21 13.05
C THR A 327 -44.52 -13.71 13.10
N ASP A 328 -45.17 -14.15 14.16
CA ASP A 328 -45.64 -15.52 14.34
C ASP A 328 -47.18 -15.49 14.35
N ASN A 329 -47.83 -16.13 13.38
CA ASN A 329 -49.28 -16.02 13.14
C ASN A 329 -49.78 -14.55 13.09
N ALA A 330 -49.05 -13.70 12.37
CA ALA A 330 -49.31 -12.27 12.23
C ALA A 330 -49.18 -11.44 13.53
N VAL A 331 -48.70 -12.01 14.63
CA VAL A 331 -48.35 -11.28 15.87
C VAL A 331 -46.85 -10.99 15.86
N THR A 332 -46.44 -9.75 16.12
CA THR A 332 -45.01 -9.40 16.18
C THR A 332 -44.36 -10.04 17.40
N ALA A 333 -43.43 -10.98 17.17
CA ALA A 333 -42.60 -11.60 18.19
C ALA A 333 -41.33 -10.78 18.43
N TYR A 334 -40.70 -10.29 17.35
CA TYR A 334 -39.48 -9.50 17.40
C TYR A 334 -39.55 -8.31 16.44
N ASN A 335 -38.96 -7.18 16.85
CA ASN A 335 -38.81 -5.99 16.03
C ASN A 335 -37.59 -5.19 16.47
N PHE A 336 -36.51 -5.25 15.69
CA PHE A 336 -35.25 -4.58 16.02
C PHE A 336 -34.47 -4.18 14.76
N VAL A 337 -33.41 -3.39 14.95
CA VAL A 337 -32.48 -2.97 13.90
C VAL A 337 -31.12 -3.62 14.17
N THR A 338 -30.56 -4.29 13.19
CA THR A 338 -29.25 -4.95 13.33
C THR A 338 -28.14 -3.96 12.98
N PRO A 339 -27.19 -3.66 13.88
CA PRO A 339 -26.05 -2.80 13.55
C PRO A 339 -25.11 -3.44 12.54
N THR A 340 -25.13 -4.77 12.45
CA THR A 340 -24.17 -5.56 11.68
C THR A 340 -24.77 -6.22 10.45
N GLY A 341 -26.11 -6.29 10.29
CA GLY A 341 -26.75 -6.99 9.18
C GLY A 341 -27.11 -8.45 9.43
N TRP A 342 -26.84 -8.99 10.62
CA TRP A 342 -27.15 -10.37 10.99
C TRP A 342 -27.65 -10.44 12.44
N THR A 343 -28.27 -11.57 12.79
CA THR A 343 -28.84 -11.80 14.12
C THR A 343 -28.25 -13.04 14.77
N PHE A 344 -28.00 -12.99 16.08
CA PHE A 344 -27.81 -14.23 16.85
C PHE A 344 -29.13 -15.03 16.88
N PRO A 345 -29.08 -16.38 16.90
CA PRO A 345 -30.28 -17.20 16.94
C PRO A 345 -31.21 -16.80 18.08
N PHE A 346 -32.48 -16.55 17.76
CA PHE A 346 -33.52 -16.22 18.74
C PHE A 346 -34.71 -17.17 18.62
N VAL A 347 -35.38 -17.41 19.75
CA VAL A 347 -36.49 -18.35 19.84
C VAL A 347 -37.71 -17.77 19.13
N VAL A 348 -38.10 -18.33 17.99
CA VAL A 348 -39.31 -17.91 17.27
C VAL A 348 -40.55 -18.70 17.66
N THR A 349 -40.35 -19.86 18.29
CA THR A 349 -41.45 -20.68 18.82
C THR A 349 -41.00 -21.27 20.14
N ASP A 350 -41.82 -21.14 21.19
CA ASP A 350 -41.66 -21.79 22.50
C ASP A 350 -43.03 -22.33 22.94
N ARG A 351 -43.46 -23.42 22.33
CA ARG A 351 -44.82 -23.98 22.52
C ARG A 351 -44.79 -25.18 23.45
N VAL A 352 -45.80 -25.26 24.30
CA VAL A 352 -46.00 -26.37 25.23
C VAL A 352 -47.25 -27.11 24.81
N TYR A 353 -47.11 -28.38 24.45
CA TYR A 353 -48.21 -29.28 24.13
C TYR A 353 -48.46 -30.22 25.30
N GLN A 354 -49.71 -30.30 25.76
CA GLN A 354 -50.13 -31.17 26.85
C GLN A 354 -51.39 -31.94 26.45
N GLY A 355 -51.36 -33.27 26.55
CA GLY A 355 -52.50 -34.12 26.17
C GLY A 355 -53.00 -33.91 24.73
N SER A 356 -52.09 -33.63 23.79
CA SER A 356 -52.41 -33.32 22.39
C SER A 356 -52.12 -34.48 21.45
N ILE A 357 -52.93 -34.65 20.41
CA ILE A 357 -52.76 -35.65 19.33
C ILE A 357 -52.38 -35.01 17.99
N ALA A 358 -52.05 -33.73 17.99
CA ALA A 358 -51.57 -32.99 16.84
C ALA A 358 -50.79 -31.76 17.30
N ALA A 359 -49.78 -31.35 16.54
CA ALA A 359 -49.18 -30.03 16.67
C ALA A 359 -49.94 -29.01 15.81
N ARG A 360 -49.77 -27.73 16.14
CA ARG A 360 -50.18 -26.62 15.28
C ARG A 360 -48.94 -25.84 14.92
N ASP A 361 -48.58 -25.90 13.66
CA ASP A 361 -47.56 -25.05 13.09
C ASP A 361 -48.10 -23.62 13.02
N ASN A 362 -47.20 -22.66 13.18
CA ASN A 362 -47.56 -21.28 12.98
C ASN A 362 -46.81 -20.76 11.76
N LYS A 363 -47.45 -19.83 11.07
CA LYS A 363 -46.79 -19.12 9.98
C LYS A 363 -45.83 -18.09 10.56
N THR A 364 -44.54 -18.44 10.60
CA THR A 364 -43.46 -17.50 10.92
C THR A 364 -43.09 -16.73 9.66
N ASP A 365 -43.37 -15.44 9.68
CA ASP A 365 -43.11 -14.52 8.59
C ASP A 365 -42.03 -13.52 9.02
N VAL A 366 -40.98 -13.36 8.22
CA VAL A 366 -39.91 -12.38 8.46
C VAL A 366 -40.08 -11.22 7.50
N LYS A 367 -40.19 -10.01 8.04
CA LYS A 367 -40.21 -8.77 7.28
C LYS A 367 -38.90 -8.01 7.48
N VAL A 368 -38.18 -7.76 6.39
CA VAL A 368 -36.95 -6.97 6.40
C VAL A 368 -37.19 -5.63 5.72
N THR A 369 -36.79 -4.54 6.39
CA THR A 369 -36.87 -3.17 5.89
C THR A 369 -35.52 -2.49 6.01
N TYR A 370 -35.13 -1.72 4.99
CA TYR A 370 -33.91 -0.91 5.00
C TYR A 370 -34.26 0.56 4.96
N LEU A 371 -33.75 1.33 5.91
CA LEU A 371 -34.12 2.73 6.10
C LEU A 371 -33.26 3.71 5.29
N SER A 372 -32.08 3.28 4.83
CA SER A 372 -31.09 4.15 4.16
C SER A 372 -31.05 4.03 2.64
N SER A 373 -31.70 3.03 2.03
CA SER A 373 -31.59 2.74 0.60
C SER A 373 -32.89 2.19 0.03
N SER A 374 -33.24 2.56 -1.21
CA SER A 374 -34.43 2.07 -1.89
C SER A 374 -34.14 0.77 -2.66
N PHE A 375 -34.96 -0.25 -2.44
CA PHE A 375 -34.86 -1.53 -3.14
C PHE A 375 -36.19 -1.80 -3.82
N ALA A 376 -36.18 -2.47 -4.97
CA ALA A 376 -37.41 -3.00 -5.54
C ALA A 376 -38.08 -3.95 -4.52
N ASN A 377 -39.39 -3.81 -4.31
CA ASN A 377 -40.21 -4.62 -3.40
C ASN A 377 -39.84 -4.53 -1.89
N ASN A 378 -39.45 -3.35 -1.40
CA ASN A 378 -39.29 -3.06 0.04
C ASN A 378 -40.60 -2.49 0.65
N PRO A 379 -41.11 -2.98 1.80
CA PRO A 379 -40.65 -4.13 2.58
C PRO A 379 -41.21 -5.46 2.06
N ARG A 380 -40.49 -6.55 2.33
CA ARG A 380 -40.83 -7.90 1.87
C ARG A 380 -41.00 -8.85 3.05
N THR A 381 -42.02 -9.69 2.97
CA THR A 381 -42.34 -10.73 3.95
C THR A 381 -41.97 -12.09 3.37
N VAL A 382 -41.15 -12.85 4.09
CA VAL A 382 -40.72 -14.20 3.72
C VAL A 382 -41.36 -15.19 4.68
N ASP A 383 -42.03 -16.20 4.11
CA ASP A 383 -42.58 -17.33 4.86
C ASP A 383 -41.45 -18.31 5.21
N MET A 384 -41.27 -18.61 6.49
CA MET A 384 -40.16 -19.42 7.01
C MET A 384 -40.54 -20.88 7.25
N LEU A 385 -41.47 -21.44 6.46
CA LEU A 385 -41.76 -22.90 6.45
C LEU A 385 -40.51 -23.77 6.19
N SER A 386 -39.48 -23.21 5.58
CA SER A 386 -38.14 -23.81 5.44
C SER A 386 -37.07 -22.71 5.42
N SER A 387 -35.78 -23.09 5.54
CA SER A 387 -34.68 -22.16 5.31
C SER A 387 -34.75 -21.61 3.89
N ASN A 388 -34.77 -20.29 3.74
CA ASN A 388 -34.94 -19.61 2.47
C ASN A 388 -33.84 -18.57 2.26
N SER A 389 -33.36 -18.45 1.01
CA SER A 389 -32.47 -17.37 0.58
C SER A 389 -33.14 -16.58 -0.54
N GLN A 390 -33.11 -15.24 -0.47
CA GLN A 390 -33.71 -14.37 -1.48
C GLN A 390 -32.75 -13.29 -1.97
N THR A 391 -32.66 -13.13 -3.28
CA THR A 391 -31.85 -12.10 -3.96
C THR A 391 -32.69 -10.87 -4.31
N PHE A 392 -32.06 -9.70 -4.41
CA PHE A 392 -32.74 -8.45 -4.76
C PHE A 392 -31.92 -7.57 -5.72
N VAL A 393 -32.61 -6.63 -6.36
CA VAL A 393 -32.02 -5.61 -7.24
C VAL A 393 -32.02 -4.27 -6.50
N MET A 394 -30.84 -3.66 -6.41
CA MET A 394 -30.70 -2.29 -5.88
C MET A 394 -31.19 -1.28 -6.92
N VAL A 395 -31.91 -0.26 -6.46
CA VAL A 395 -32.19 0.90 -7.31
C VAL A 395 -31.15 1.95 -6.96
N ASP A 396 -30.22 2.15 -7.88
CA ASP A 396 -29.16 3.14 -7.74
C ASP A 396 -29.68 4.52 -8.17
N GLN A 397 -29.62 5.48 -7.25
CA GLN A 397 -29.99 6.89 -7.48
C GLN A 397 -28.89 7.84 -7.00
N ASP A 398 -27.74 7.31 -6.59
CA ASP A 398 -26.64 8.13 -6.09
C ASP A 398 -25.86 8.62 -7.32
N ASP A 399 -25.76 9.94 -7.50
CA ASP A 399 -24.85 10.48 -8.51
C ASP A 399 -23.40 10.25 -8.05
N PRO A 400 -22.51 9.70 -8.90
CA PRO A 400 -21.11 9.63 -8.57
C PRO A 400 -20.51 11.04 -8.47
N ILE A 401 -19.45 11.20 -7.68
CA ILE A 401 -18.75 12.48 -7.53
C ILE A 401 -17.30 12.31 -7.99
N ALA A 402 -16.87 13.17 -8.91
CA ALA A 402 -15.48 13.33 -9.33
C ALA A 402 -14.93 14.69 -8.87
N THR A 403 -13.62 14.73 -8.67
CA THR A 403 -12.91 15.97 -8.38
C THR A 403 -11.50 15.90 -8.97
N ALA A 404 -11.15 16.92 -9.74
CA ALA A 404 -9.80 17.16 -10.23
C ALA A 404 -8.91 17.49 -9.04
N GLY A 405 -7.79 16.78 -8.93
CA GLY A 405 -6.83 16.98 -7.86
C GLY A 405 -6.07 18.31 -7.97
N PRO A 406 -5.35 18.71 -6.91
CA PRO A 406 -4.61 19.97 -6.90
C PRO A 406 -3.50 19.98 -7.96
N MET A 407 -3.42 21.10 -8.69
CA MET A 407 -2.36 21.38 -9.66
C MET A 407 -1.35 22.39 -9.08
N PRO A 408 -0.08 22.39 -9.53
CA PRO A 408 0.83 23.47 -9.23
C PRO A 408 0.33 24.79 -9.84
N THR A 409 0.72 25.92 -9.23
CA THR A 409 0.38 27.27 -9.75
C THR A 409 0.83 27.46 -11.19
N TYR A 410 1.97 26.87 -11.56
CA TYR A 410 2.56 26.97 -12.88
C TYR A 410 2.97 25.60 -13.43
N GLU A 411 2.83 25.44 -14.74
CA GLU A 411 3.38 24.34 -15.53
C GLU A 411 4.31 24.90 -16.60
N ASN A 412 5.58 24.50 -16.58
CA ASN A 412 6.59 24.99 -17.52
C ASN A 412 6.71 24.18 -18.82
N THR A 413 5.76 23.28 -19.04
CA THR A 413 5.64 22.50 -20.26
C THR A 413 4.20 22.46 -20.73
N ALA A 414 4.01 22.32 -22.04
CA ALA A 414 2.66 22.19 -22.61
C ALA A 414 2.04 20.80 -22.38
N SER A 415 2.70 19.86 -21.71
CA SER A 415 2.24 18.49 -21.52
C SER A 415 2.45 18.03 -20.09
N PHE A 416 1.35 17.84 -19.36
CA PHE A 416 1.34 17.47 -17.95
C PHE A 416 0.16 16.55 -17.65
N SER A 417 0.02 16.11 -16.41
CA SER A 417 -1.06 15.22 -15.99
C SER A 417 -2.01 15.92 -15.04
N VAL A 418 -3.32 15.86 -15.32
CA VAL A 418 -4.35 16.36 -14.41
C VAL A 418 -4.86 15.18 -13.57
N PRO A 419 -4.59 15.14 -12.25
CA PRO A 419 -5.09 14.08 -11.39
C PRO A 419 -6.59 14.21 -11.16
N PHE A 420 -7.25 13.10 -10.87
CA PHE A 420 -8.65 13.10 -10.42
C PHE A 420 -8.89 11.98 -9.40
N VAL A 421 -9.95 12.17 -8.63
CA VAL A 421 -10.52 11.22 -7.69
C VAL A 421 -12.00 11.11 -8.04
N ALA A 422 -12.55 9.91 -8.13
CA ALA A 422 -13.99 9.71 -8.26
C ALA A 422 -14.49 8.63 -7.29
N ASN A 423 -15.71 8.81 -6.80
CA ASN A 423 -16.35 7.91 -5.85
C ASN A 423 -17.86 7.93 -6.05
N ASP A 424 -18.45 6.74 -6.08
CA ASP A 424 -19.90 6.57 -6.24
C ASP A 424 -20.62 6.28 -4.92
N GLY A 425 -19.94 6.43 -3.78
CA GLY A 425 -20.58 6.27 -2.47
C GLY A 425 -21.15 4.86 -2.30
N ASN A 426 -22.47 4.71 -2.29
CA ASN A 426 -23.14 3.41 -2.19
C ASN A 426 -23.81 2.96 -3.51
N GLY A 427 -23.58 3.66 -4.62
CA GLY A 427 -24.07 3.32 -5.95
C GLY A 427 -23.35 2.13 -6.61
N THR A 428 -23.61 1.94 -7.90
CA THR A 428 -23.15 0.80 -8.72
C THR A 428 -21.71 0.92 -9.23
N GLY A 429 -21.00 1.97 -8.82
CA GLY A 429 -19.62 2.26 -9.14
C GLY A 429 -19.48 3.31 -10.25
N VAL A 430 -18.27 3.84 -10.40
CA VAL A 430 -17.97 4.87 -11.40
C VAL A 430 -17.79 4.22 -12.78
N SER A 431 -18.72 4.45 -13.72
CA SER A 431 -18.62 3.93 -15.10
C SER A 431 -17.69 4.77 -15.96
N SER A 432 -17.65 6.08 -15.73
CA SER A 432 -16.77 6.99 -16.45
C SER A 432 -16.43 8.25 -15.67
N VAL A 433 -15.28 8.83 -15.99
CA VAL A 433 -14.89 10.17 -15.55
C VAL A 433 -14.51 10.98 -16.79
N THR A 434 -15.00 12.20 -16.87
CA THR A 434 -14.72 13.14 -17.97
C THR A 434 -13.94 14.33 -17.45
N LEU A 435 -12.81 14.64 -18.08
CA LEU A 435 -12.06 15.87 -17.83
C LEU A 435 -12.60 17.00 -18.71
N TRP A 436 -12.87 18.13 -18.07
CA TRP A 436 -13.23 19.39 -18.69
C TRP A 436 -12.12 20.41 -18.49
N TYR A 437 -11.94 21.31 -19.45
CA TYR A 437 -11.01 22.43 -19.34
C TYR A 437 -11.56 23.69 -19.99
N ARG A 438 -11.04 24.85 -19.56
CA ARG A 438 -11.27 26.14 -20.23
C ARG A 438 -10.08 27.09 -20.02
N MET A 439 -9.96 28.06 -20.92
CA MET A 439 -9.09 29.24 -20.79
C MET A 439 -9.96 30.49 -20.87
N GLY A 440 -10.77 30.70 -19.84
CA GLY A 440 -11.90 31.63 -19.90
C GLY A 440 -13.04 31.13 -20.82
N GLY A 441 -14.21 31.76 -20.71
CA GLY A 441 -15.40 31.37 -21.49
C GLY A 441 -16.05 30.06 -21.02
N GLY A 442 -16.57 29.27 -21.97
CA GLY A 442 -17.30 28.02 -21.70
C GLY A 442 -16.39 26.80 -21.51
N TRP A 443 -16.90 25.78 -20.82
CA TRP A 443 -16.22 24.51 -20.61
C TRP A 443 -16.12 23.68 -21.90
N ASN A 444 -14.94 23.10 -22.16
CA ASN A 444 -14.70 22.17 -23.24
C ASN A 444 -14.38 20.80 -22.67
N THR A 445 -14.93 19.75 -23.27
CA THR A 445 -14.56 18.37 -22.94
C THR A 445 -13.17 18.08 -23.49
N TYR A 446 -12.26 17.60 -22.65
CA TYR A 446 -10.93 17.14 -23.08
C TYR A 446 -10.95 15.66 -23.45
N ALA A 447 -11.30 14.80 -22.48
CA ALA A 447 -11.34 13.35 -22.66
C ALA A 447 -12.22 12.69 -21.60
N THR A 448 -12.70 11.48 -21.91
CA THR A 448 -13.46 10.62 -20.98
C THR A 448 -12.74 9.29 -20.81
N GLN A 449 -12.50 8.89 -19.56
CA GLN A 449 -12.04 7.56 -19.19
C GLN A 449 -13.24 6.70 -18.81
N THR A 450 -13.33 5.48 -19.33
CA THR A 450 -14.43 4.53 -19.07
C THR A 450 -13.91 3.26 -18.41
N PHE A 451 -14.70 2.70 -17.49
CA PHE A 451 -14.35 1.51 -16.72
C PHE A 451 -15.31 0.35 -17.04
N ASN A 452 -14.80 -0.70 -17.69
CA ASN A 452 -15.59 -1.88 -18.03
C ASN A 452 -16.04 -2.68 -16.80
N THR A 453 -15.27 -2.59 -15.71
CA THR A 453 -15.63 -3.10 -14.38
C THR A 453 -15.67 -1.89 -13.45
N PRO A 454 -16.83 -1.23 -13.29
CA PRO A 454 -16.97 0.03 -12.56
C PRO A 454 -16.45 -0.08 -11.12
N PRO A 455 -15.36 0.60 -10.76
CA PRO A 455 -14.88 0.61 -9.39
C PRO A 455 -15.73 1.53 -8.51
N ARG A 456 -15.91 1.18 -7.24
CA ARG A 456 -16.59 2.05 -6.26
C ARG A 456 -15.91 3.40 -6.09
N SER A 457 -14.57 3.39 -6.08
CA SER A 457 -13.74 4.59 -6.07
C SER A 457 -12.51 4.37 -6.94
N VAL A 458 -12.10 5.42 -7.64
CA VAL A 458 -10.94 5.40 -8.54
C VAL A 458 -10.13 6.68 -8.40
N ASN A 459 -8.81 6.51 -8.40
CA ASN A 459 -7.85 7.60 -8.48
C ASN A 459 -7.09 7.43 -9.79
N GLY A 460 -6.94 8.50 -10.56
CA GLY A 460 -6.29 8.44 -11.86
C GLY A 460 -5.73 9.78 -12.31
N THR A 461 -5.23 9.81 -13.54
CA THR A 461 -4.75 11.02 -14.18
C THR A 461 -5.21 11.07 -15.63
N PHE A 462 -5.37 12.28 -16.17
CA PHE A 462 -5.50 12.54 -17.59
C PHE A 462 -4.21 13.15 -18.13
N PRO A 463 -3.60 12.59 -19.19
CA PRO A 463 -2.52 13.28 -19.89
C PRO A 463 -3.13 14.48 -20.63
N PHE A 464 -2.77 15.69 -20.23
CA PHE A 464 -3.28 16.93 -20.81
C PHE A 464 -2.22 17.61 -21.67
N VAL A 465 -2.64 18.17 -22.80
CA VAL A 465 -1.78 18.95 -23.71
C VAL A 465 -2.41 20.32 -23.94
N ALA A 466 -1.70 21.37 -23.54
CA ALA A 466 -2.09 22.77 -23.65
C ALA A 466 -1.92 23.29 -25.09
N THR A 467 -2.76 22.82 -26.02
CA THR A 467 -2.64 23.15 -27.46
C THR A 467 -2.98 24.61 -27.79
N SER A 468 -3.63 25.31 -26.86
CA SER A 468 -4.10 26.68 -27.06
C SER A 468 -3.06 27.73 -26.62
N GLY A 469 -1.87 27.28 -26.20
CA GLY A 469 -0.75 28.14 -25.78
C GLY A 469 -0.71 28.39 -24.28
N ASP A 470 0.19 29.27 -23.87
CA ASP A 470 0.40 29.69 -22.49
C ASP A 470 -0.79 30.52 -21.98
N GLY A 471 -1.09 30.40 -20.68
CA GLY A 471 -2.23 31.06 -20.04
C GLY A 471 -2.84 30.27 -18.88
N LEU A 472 -3.89 30.82 -18.28
CA LEU A 472 -4.63 30.18 -17.19
C LEU A 472 -5.55 29.09 -17.72
N TYR A 473 -5.29 27.84 -17.35
CA TYR A 473 -6.16 26.70 -17.58
C TYR A 473 -6.90 26.36 -16.29
N GLU A 474 -8.22 26.27 -16.39
CA GLU A 474 -9.09 25.79 -15.32
C GLU A 474 -9.60 24.40 -15.69
N PHE A 475 -9.65 23.50 -14.71
CA PHE A 475 -10.08 22.12 -14.88
C PHE A 475 -11.24 21.78 -13.96
N ALA A 476 -12.11 20.91 -14.45
CA ALA A 476 -13.18 20.29 -13.69
C ALA A 476 -13.37 18.85 -14.18
N THR A 477 -14.04 18.02 -13.39
CA THR A 477 -14.33 16.65 -13.73
C THR A 477 -15.80 16.36 -13.49
N THR A 478 -16.33 15.38 -14.21
CA THR A 478 -17.67 14.84 -13.97
C THR A 478 -17.62 13.33 -14.09
N ALA A 479 -18.30 12.62 -13.21
CA ALA A 479 -18.49 11.18 -13.29
C ALA A 479 -19.92 10.78 -13.70
N ALA A 480 -20.04 9.57 -14.23
CA ALA A 480 -21.29 8.87 -14.41
C ALA A 480 -21.16 7.42 -13.95
N ASP A 481 -22.27 6.78 -13.61
CA ASP A 481 -22.36 5.40 -13.14
C ASP A 481 -22.96 4.47 -14.23
N PRO A 482 -23.08 3.15 -13.99
CA PRO A 482 -23.78 2.23 -14.89
C PRO A 482 -25.31 2.36 -14.89
N ALA A 483 -25.90 2.90 -13.83
CA ALA A 483 -27.34 3.08 -13.70
C ALA A 483 -27.89 4.27 -14.51
N GLY A 484 -27.00 5.14 -14.99
CA GLY A 484 -27.31 6.34 -15.76
C GLY A 484 -27.37 7.62 -14.92
N ASN A 485 -26.99 7.55 -13.64
CA ASN A 485 -26.80 8.73 -12.79
C ASN A 485 -25.45 9.37 -13.10
N GLY A 486 -25.31 10.67 -12.82
CA GLY A 486 -24.11 11.40 -13.20
C GLY A 486 -24.16 12.86 -12.82
N GLU A 487 -22.97 13.42 -12.63
CA GLU A 487 -22.83 14.81 -12.22
C GLU A 487 -23.39 15.77 -13.28
N PRO A 488 -23.96 16.91 -12.84
CA PRO A 488 -24.25 17.99 -13.76
C PRO A 488 -22.95 18.51 -14.39
N ASN A 489 -23.06 19.07 -15.60
CA ASN A 489 -21.92 19.72 -16.25
C ASN A 489 -21.28 20.79 -15.34
N PRO A 490 -19.95 21.00 -15.41
CA PRO A 490 -19.25 21.87 -14.48
C PRO A 490 -19.80 23.31 -14.49
N SER A 491 -20.03 23.85 -13.29
CA SER A 491 -20.45 25.25 -13.09
C SER A 491 -19.28 26.16 -12.65
N GLY A 492 -18.26 25.57 -12.04
CA GLY A 492 -17.03 26.22 -11.56
C GLY A 492 -15.83 25.31 -11.76
N ASN A 493 -14.63 25.85 -11.56
CA ASN A 493 -13.41 25.07 -11.62
C ASN A 493 -13.17 24.34 -10.30
N GLU A 494 -12.58 23.15 -10.38
CA GLU A 494 -12.11 22.39 -9.23
C GLU A 494 -10.64 22.68 -8.95
N THR A 495 -9.85 22.85 -10.02
CA THR A 495 -8.44 23.18 -9.95
C THR A 495 -8.03 24.05 -11.14
N TRP A 496 -6.81 24.56 -11.12
CA TRP A 496 -6.28 25.43 -12.18
C TRP A 496 -4.76 25.42 -12.18
N THR A 497 -4.16 25.79 -13.31
CA THR A 497 -2.73 26.05 -13.45
C THR A 497 -2.50 27.13 -14.50
N VAL A 498 -1.38 27.85 -14.43
CA VAL A 498 -0.91 28.73 -15.49
C VAL A 498 0.18 28.01 -16.27
N VAL A 499 -0.09 27.74 -17.54
CA VAL A 499 0.93 27.20 -18.45
C VAL A 499 1.79 28.36 -18.93
N ASP A 500 3.09 28.24 -18.74
CA ASP A 500 4.08 29.23 -19.16
C ASP A 500 5.35 28.52 -19.63
N THR A 501 5.55 28.47 -20.94
CA THR A 501 6.64 27.74 -21.58
C THR A 501 7.74 28.67 -22.11
N ILE A 502 7.59 29.97 -21.90
CA ILE A 502 8.50 30.99 -22.42
C ILE A 502 9.64 31.17 -21.44
N ARG A 503 10.88 31.05 -21.92
CA ARG A 503 12.06 31.31 -21.08
C ARG A 503 12.22 32.81 -20.86
N PRO A 504 12.61 33.25 -19.64
CA PRO A 504 12.92 34.65 -19.39
C PRO A 504 14.23 35.05 -20.08
N GLY A 505 14.37 36.35 -20.34
CA GLY A 505 15.63 36.99 -20.77
C GLY A 505 16.15 37.96 -19.71
N SER A 506 17.47 38.05 -19.55
CA SER A 506 18.13 39.00 -18.66
C SER A 506 19.49 39.45 -19.17
N HIS A 507 19.98 40.58 -18.66
CA HIS A 507 21.33 41.05 -18.95
C HIS A 507 22.01 41.69 -17.74
N VAL A 508 23.33 41.62 -17.69
CA VAL A 508 24.16 42.46 -16.83
C VAL A 508 24.34 43.84 -17.46
N ASN A 509 24.10 44.90 -16.68
CA ASN A 509 24.22 46.28 -17.12
C ASN A 509 25.68 46.63 -17.51
N PRO A 510 25.89 47.52 -18.50
CA PRO A 510 27.21 47.89 -18.98
C PRO A 510 28.18 48.31 -17.85
N GLN A 511 29.41 47.82 -17.94
CA GLN A 511 30.52 48.20 -17.07
C GLN A 511 31.46 49.19 -17.76
N PRO A 512 32.17 50.06 -17.00
CA PRO A 512 33.29 50.81 -17.54
C PRO A 512 34.35 49.88 -18.13
N THR A 513 35.06 50.33 -19.16
CA THR A 513 36.14 49.55 -19.79
C THR A 513 37.26 49.20 -18.81
N TRP A 514 37.58 50.10 -17.88
CA TRP A 514 38.67 49.94 -16.91
C TRP A 514 38.21 50.18 -15.47
N ARG A 515 38.81 49.45 -14.54
CA ARG A 515 38.62 49.58 -13.09
C ARG A 515 39.98 49.61 -12.39
N ASN A 516 40.24 50.68 -11.63
CA ASN A 516 41.40 50.81 -10.76
C ASN A 516 41.20 50.30 -9.32
N THR A 517 40.06 49.65 -9.05
CA THR A 517 39.76 49.05 -7.75
C THR A 517 39.34 47.59 -7.95
N ALA A 518 39.77 46.72 -7.03
CA ALA A 518 39.41 45.30 -7.07
C ALA A 518 37.91 45.07 -6.79
N SER A 519 37.26 45.96 -6.04
CA SER A 519 35.84 45.86 -5.71
C SER A 519 35.02 46.93 -6.44
N PHE A 520 33.92 46.52 -7.08
CA PHE A 520 33.01 47.41 -7.80
C PHE A 520 31.59 46.81 -7.89
N LEU A 521 30.60 47.66 -8.15
CA LEU A 521 29.21 47.23 -8.29
C LEU A 521 28.96 46.63 -9.68
N VAL A 522 28.36 45.44 -9.70
CA VAL A 522 27.78 44.83 -10.90
C VAL A 522 26.27 44.77 -10.70
N SER A 523 25.51 45.24 -11.68
CA SER A 523 24.05 45.24 -11.65
C SER A 523 23.49 44.55 -12.88
N TRP A 524 22.28 44.02 -12.78
CA TRP A 524 21.59 43.26 -13.84
C TRP A 524 20.10 43.60 -13.82
N ALA A 525 19.42 43.29 -14.92
CA ALA A 525 18.00 43.58 -15.10
C ALA A 525 17.33 42.50 -15.97
N PRO A 526 15.99 42.36 -15.90
CA PRO A 526 15.24 41.63 -16.91
C PRO A 526 15.38 42.31 -18.26
N ASP A 527 15.25 41.54 -19.33
CA ASP A 527 15.02 42.10 -20.66
C ASP A 527 13.63 42.75 -20.76
N GLY A 528 13.46 43.65 -21.73
CA GLY A 528 12.22 44.39 -21.90
C GLY A 528 11.02 43.47 -22.12
N GLY A 529 10.03 43.55 -21.22
CA GLY A 529 8.80 42.76 -21.28
C GLY A 529 8.79 41.53 -20.38
N VAL A 530 9.91 41.17 -19.76
CA VAL A 530 9.99 40.08 -18.78
C VAL A 530 9.59 40.61 -17.39
N THR A 531 8.54 40.04 -16.79
CA THR A 531 7.95 40.55 -15.53
C THR A 531 7.86 39.52 -14.40
N ASP A 532 8.21 38.29 -14.69
CA ASP A 532 7.95 37.06 -13.92
C ASP A 532 9.24 36.38 -13.46
N ILE A 533 10.38 37.06 -13.48
CA ILE A 533 11.63 36.51 -12.95
C ILE A 533 11.45 36.16 -11.47
N ALA A 534 11.85 34.94 -11.09
CA ALA A 534 11.93 34.47 -9.72
C ALA A 534 13.35 34.58 -9.14
N SER A 535 14.38 34.32 -9.97
CA SER A 535 15.78 34.40 -9.54
C SER A 535 16.74 34.74 -10.70
N TYR A 536 17.91 35.26 -10.34
CA TYR A 536 19.04 35.44 -11.25
C TYR A 536 20.24 34.62 -10.76
N ARG A 537 20.94 34.02 -11.70
CA ARG A 537 22.29 33.51 -11.54
C ARG A 537 23.25 34.41 -12.31
N ILE A 538 24.19 35.03 -11.61
CA ILE A 538 25.22 35.88 -12.21
C ILE A 538 26.50 35.08 -12.30
N GLN A 539 27.05 35.04 -13.51
CA GLN A 539 28.31 34.38 -13.81
C GLN A 539 29.35 35.40 -14.23
N TYR A 540 30.61 35.02 -14.01
CA TYR A 540 31.75 35.75 -14.54
C TYR A 540 32.73 34.79 -15.22
N ASN A 541 33.52 35.33 -16.13
CA ASN A 541 34.64 34.65 -16.75
C ASN A 541 35.87 35.55 -16.65
N HIS A 542 36.96 35.02 -16.10
CA HIS A 542 38.24 35.72 -16.04
C HIS A 542 39.16 35.22 -17.14
N ALA A 543 39.60 36.13 -18.01
CA ALA A 543 40.60 35.86 -19.06
C ALA A 543 40.35 34.58 -19.90
N GLY A 544 39.09 34.23 -20.17
CA GLY A 544 38.74 33.05 -20.97
C GLY A 544 38.85 31.70 -20.25
N SER A 545 38.94 31.69 -18.92
CA SER A 545 39.02 30.46 -18.11
C SER A 545 37.72 29.63 -18.07
N GLY A 546 36.60 30.24 -18.45
CA GLY A 546 35.27 29.63 -18.46
C GLY A 546 34.31 30.34 -17.49
N TRP A 547 33.01 30.14 -17.73
CA TRP A 547 31.96 30.75 -16.92
C TRP A 547 31.87 30.11 -15.53
N THR A 548 31.94 30.94 -14.50
CA THR A 548 31.85 30.55 -13.10
C THR A 548 30.67 31.23 -12.44
N ASP A 549 29.90 30.48 -11.65
CA ASP A 549 28.80 31.02 -10.83
C ASP A 549 29.37 31.94 -9.74
N TRP A 550 29.10 33.23 -9.86
CA TRP A 550 29.44 34.20 -8.82
C TRP A 550 28.35 34.26 -7.75
N LEU A 551 27.09 34.38 -8.18
CA LEU A 551 25.99 34.66 -7.28
C LEU A 551 24.68 34.05 -7.81
N VAL A 552 23.83 33.57 -6.90
CA VAL A 552 22.42 33.25 -7.16
C VAL A 552 21.57 34.05 -6.19
N VAL A 553 20.63 34.84 -6.70
CA VAL A 553 19.76 35.72 -5.91
C VAL A 553 18.30 35.64 -6.35
N THR A 554 17.39 36.06 -5.47
CA THR A 554 15.99 36.26 -5.81
C THR A 554 15.79 37.50 -6.68
N ALA A 555 14.67 37.58 -7.39
CA ALA A 555 14.37 38.64 -8.35
C ALA A 555 14.44 40.08 -7.81
N GLY A 556 14.25 40.26 -6.50
CA GLY A 556 14.33 41.57 -5.84
C GLY A 556 15.75 42.13 -5.71
N VAL A 557 16.79 41.34 -5.99
CA VAL A 557 18.19 41.77 -5.92
C VAL A 557 18.74 41.93 -7.34
N THR A 558 19.06 43.17 -7.71
CA THR A 558 19.50 43.55 -9.08
C THR A 558 20.91 44.11 -9.12
N SER A 559 21.64 44.08 -8.01
CA SER A 559 23.05 44.48 -7.98
C SER A 559 23.79 43.88 -6.79
N TRP A 560 25.10 43.67 -6.94
CA TRP A 560 25.99 43.23 -5.87
C TRP A 560 27.43 43.72 -6.11
N THR A 561 28.22 43.77 -5.04
CA THR A 561 29.64 44.14 -5.12
C THR A 561 30.48 42.94 -5.53
N PHE A 562 31.05 42.98 -6.74
CA PHE A 562 32.03 42.02 -7.20
C PHE A 562 33.41 42.38 -6.66
N THR A 563 34.20 41.38 -6.27
CA THR A 563 35.60 41.55 -5.88
C THR A 563 36.46 40.66 -6.76
N ALA A 564 37.24 41.30 -7.64
CA ALA A 564 38.15 40.64 -8.56
C ALA A 564 39.28 39.91 -7.82
N ASN A 565 39.51 38.66 -8.19
CA ASN A 565 40.66 37.87 -7.77
C ASN A 565 41.06 36.93 -8.93
N PRO A 566 42.17 37.19 -9.63
CA PRO A 566 43.20 38.21 -9.34
C PRO A 566 42.77 39.65 -9.65
N THR A 567 43.45 40.65 -9.08
CA THR A 567 43.14 42.09 -9.27
C THR A 567 43.66 42.68 -10.59
N TRP A 568 43.78 41.84 -11.62
CA TRP A 568 44.22 42.20 -12.96
C TRP A 568 43.50 41.37 -14.03
N GLY A 569 43.36 41.92 -15.24
CA GLY A 569 42.84 41.21 -16.42
C GLY A 569 41.36 41.46 -16.74
N VAL A 570 40.87 40.81 -17.79
CA VAL A 570 39.51 40.96 -18.29
C VAL A 570 38.55 40.10 -17.46
N TYR A 571 37.48 40.74 -16.97
CA TYR A 571 36.33 40.10 -16.35
C TYR A 571 35.10 40.31 -17.22
N GLU A 572 34.55 39.22 -17.72
CA GLU A 572 33.29 39.19 -18.46
C GLU A 572 32.17 38.76 -17.51
N PHE A 573 30.97 39.32 -17.68
CA PHE A 573 29.81 39.00 -16.86
C PHE A 573 28.63 38.62 -17.73
N ARG A 574 27.81 37.68 -17.24
CA ARG A 574 26.48 37.40 -17.79
C ARG A 574 25.48 37.06 -16.71
N SER A 575 24.20 37.28 -16.97
CA SER A 575 23.08 36.83 -16.14
C SER A 575 22.35 35.66 -16.80
N ILE A 576 21.72 34.84 -15.96
CA ILE A 576 20.82 33.75 -16.37
C ILE A 576 19.62 33.84 -15.43
N ALA A 577 18.46 34.23 -15.94
CA ALA A 577 17.23 34.31 -15.19
C ALA A 577 16.51 32.96 -15.09
N THR A 578 15.69 32.80 -14.05
CA THR A 578 14.68 31.75 -13.93
C THR A 578 13.38 32.41 -13.52
N ASP A 579 12.30 32.14 -14.24
CA ASP A 579 10.98 32.74 -13.98
C ASP A 579 10.21 32.00 -12.86
N THR A 580 9.00 32.46 -12.57
CA THR A 580 8.11 31.85 -11.57
C THR A 580 7.55 30.50 -11.97
N ALA A 581 7.49 30.19 -13.28
CA ALA A 581 7.15 28.86 -13.78
C ALA A 581 8.33 27.88 -13.71
N GLY A 582 9.55 28.40 -13.50
CA GLY A 582 10.79 27.64 -13.46
C GLY A 582 11.46 27.47 -14.81
N ASN A 583 11.05 28.19 -15.87
CA ASN A 583 11.82 28.22 -17.10
C ASN A 583 13.14 28.94 -16.85
N VAL A 584 14.22 28.35 -17.33
CA VAL A 584 15.57 28.90 -17.20
C VAL A 584 15.96 29.54 -18.52
N GLU A 585 16.43 30.78 -18.46
CA GLU A 585 17.04 31.49 -19.57
C GLU A 585 18.11 30.62 -20.24
N LEU A 586 18.16 30.66 -21.57
CA LEU A 586 19.27 30.02 -22.28
C LEU A 586 20.52 30.88 -22.06
N PRO A 587 21.61 30.36 -21.47
CA PRO A 587 22.80 31.16 -21.23
C PRO A 587 23.32 31.72 -22.55
N SER A 588 23.52 33.04 -22.61
CA SER A 588 24.11 33.69 -23.78
C SER A 588 25.44 33.02 -24.16
N ALA A 589 25.66 32.81 -25.46
CA ALA A 589 26.92 32.26 -25.96
C ALA A 589 28.10 33.24 -25.72
N THR A 590 27.79 34.52 -25.55
CA THR A 590 28.75 35.58 -25.23
C THR A 590 28.52 36.11 -23.82
N ASN A 591 29.28 37.12 -23.44
CA ASN A 591 29.03 37.93 -22.26
C ASN A 591 27.97 39.01 -22.53
N ASP A 592 27.37 39.52 -21.46
CA ASP A 592 26.49 40.69 -21.53
C ASP A 592 27.32 41.98 -21.46
N THR A 593 28.35 41.97 -20.61
CA THR A 593 29.28 43.08 -20.43
C THR A 593 30.65 42.57 -19.99
N TRP A 594 31.66 43.44 -20.00
CA TRP A 594 32.99 43.16 -19.51
C TRP A 594 33.66 44.42 -18.94
N THR A 595 34.72 44.22 -18.16
CA THR A 595 35.63 45.27 -17.68
C THR A 595 37.04 44.72 -17.58
N ILE A 596 38.04 45.57 -17.71
CA ILE A 596 39.44 45.25 -17.36
C ILE A 596 39.68 45.76 -15.95
N VAL A 597 40.11 44.88 -15.06
CA VAL A 597 40.57 45.26 -13.72
C VAL A 597 42.08 45.43 -13.81
N ASP A 598 42.59 46.52 -13.26
CA ASP A 598 44.02 46.78 -13.13
C ASP A 598 44.22 47.73 -11.95
N THR A 599 44.80 47.22 -10.87
CA THR A 599 45.01 47.97 -9.63
C THR A 599 46.47 48.39 -9.43
N GLU A 600 47.37 48.14 -10.38
CA GLU A 600 48.80 48.35 -10.19
C GLU A 600 49.24 49.70 -10.80
N PRO A 601 49.81 50.64 -10.01
CA PRO A 601 50.31 51.89 -10.56
C PRO A 601 51.50 51.70 -11.51
N PRO A 602 51.55 52.39 -12.67
CA PRO A 602 52.62 52.21 -13.63
C PRO A 602 53.93 52.89 -13.22
N GLY A 603 55.05 52.25 -13.55
CA GLY A 603 56.40 52.82 -13.43
C GLY A 603 56.82 53.60 -14.68
N SER A 604 57.51 54.73 -14.50
CA SER A 604 58.15 55.49 -15.60
C SER A 604 59.49 56.06 -15.17
N ALA A 605 60.35 56.42 -16.12
CA ALA A 605 61.59 57.16 -15.87
C ALA A 605 61.95 58.06 -17.07
N VAL A 606 62.53 59.22 -16.79
CA VAL A 606 63.24 60.03 -17.81
C VAL A 606 64.57 59.34 -18.11
N LEU A 607 64.88 59.16 -19.40
CA LEU A 607 66.11 58.53 -19.86
C LEU A 607 67.35 59.36 -19.48
N PRO A 608 68.51 58.74 -19.23
CA PRO A 608 69.72 59.46 -18.85
C PRO A 608 70.12 60.54 -19.85
N LEU A 609 70.40 61.74 -19.36
CA LEU A 609 71.01 62.84 -20.11
C LEU A 609 72.53 62.87 -19.92
N PRO A 610 73.29 63.44 -20.88
CA PRO A 610 74.68 63.81 -20.66
C PRO A 610 74.83 64.73 -19.46
N ARG A 611 76.01 64.70 -18.81
CA ARG A 611 76.32 65.59 -17.69
C ARG A 611 76.24 67.08 -18.09
N TYR A 612 76.62 67.39 -19.33
CA TYR A 612 76.61 68.74 -19.89
C TYR A 612 75.91 68.74 -21.25
N GLU A 613 75.01 69.69 -21.48
CA GLU A 613 74.36 69.94 -22.77
C GLU A 613 74.98 71.17 -23.44
N THR A 614 75.48 71.00 -24.67
CA THR A 614 76.17 72.06 -25.43
C THR A 614 75.23 72.86 -26.35
N GLN A 615 73.92 72.66 -26.19
CA GLN A 615 72.87 73.38 -26.92
C GLN A 615 71.79 73.80 -25.93
N LEU A 616 71.20 75.00 -26.12
CA LEU A 616 70.11 75.49 -25.26
C LEU A 616 68.84 74.64 -25.38
N THR A 617 68.64 73.97 -26.52
CA THR A 617 67.51 73.08 -26.75
C THR A 617 68.00 71.66 -27.00
N PHE A 618 67.56 70.71 -26.19
CA PHE A 618 67.93 69.30 -26.27
C PHE A 618 66.71 68.39 -26.00
N PRO A 619 66.69 67.16 -26.51
CA PRO A 619 65.56 66.25 -26.32
C PRO A 619 65.60 65.62 -24.93
N VAL A 620 64.52 65.79 -24.17
CA VAL A 620 64.28 65.02 -22.95
C VAL A 620 63.32 63.90 -23.30
N SER A 621 63.74 62.66 -23.08
CA SER A 621 62.97 61.47 -23.43
C SER A 621 62.64 60.67 -22.18
N TRP A 622 61.49 60.02 -22.14
CA TRP A 622 61.01 59.21 -21.02
C TRP A 622 60.31 57.96 -21.54
N ASP A 623 60.35 56.90 -20.74
CA ASP A 623 59.66 55.66 -21.06
C ASP A 623 59.12 54.99 -19.79
N ARG A 624 58.37 53.92 -19.98
CA ARG A 624 57.94 53.01 -18.93
C ARG A 624 59.15 52.35 -18.24
N VAL A 625 58.94 51.92 -17.01
CA VAL A 625 59.87 51.07 -16.26
C VAL A 625 59.23 49.70 -16.06
N GLY A 626 59.99 48.64 -16.33
CA GLY A 626 59.48 47.27 -16.22
C GLY A 626 58.35 46.99 -17.21
N ASP A 627 57.33 46.27 -16.73
CA ASP A 627 56.23 45.74 -17.54
C ASP A 627 54.98 46.65 -17.59
N ALA A 628 55.12 47.95 -17.31
CA ALA A 628 54.03 48.94 -17.38
C ALA A 628 53.66 49.31 -18.84
N TYR A 629 53.12 48.36 -19.59
CA TYR A 629 52.74 48.52 -21.00
C TYR A 629 51.40 49.27 -21.20
N ASP A 630 50.65 49.45 -20.12
CA ASP A 630 49.32 50.07 -20.01
C ASP A 630 49.34 51.59 -19.75
N ILE A 631 50.51 52.24 -19.80
CA ILE A 631 50.61 53.69 -19.61
C ILE A 631 49.80 54.43 -20.68
N ALA A 632 48.82 55.23 -20.23
CA ALA A 632 48.05 56.13 -21.07
C ALA A 632 48.78 57.47 -21.28
N THR A 633 49.31 58.06 -20.19
CA THR A 633 49.98 59.36 -20.25
C THR A 633 51.14 59.49 -19.25
N PHE A 634 52.04 60.43 -19.53
CA PHE A 634 53.13 60.85 -18.65
C PHE A 634 52.95 62.32 -18.24
N ARG A 635 53.25 62.62 -16.97
CA ARG A 635 53.52 63.97 -16.47
C ARG A 635 55.01 64.12 -16.26
N ILE A 636 55.61 65.18 -16.82
CA ILE A 636 57.04 65.46 -16.70
C ILE A 636 57.23 66.68 -15.83
N GLU A 637 58.07 66.53 -14.82
CA GLU A 637 58.43 67.58 -13.88
C GLU A 637 59.91 67.91 -14.02
N VAL A 638 60.22 69.20 -13.87
CA VAL A 638 61.57 69.75 -13.93
C VAL A 638 61.87 70.49 -12.64
N ASN A 639 63.11 70.41 -12.18
CA ASN A 639 63.64 71.21 -11.09
C ASN A 639 64.85 71.97 -11.60
N ASP A 640 64.74 73.30 -11.66
CA ASP A 640 65.79 74.21 -12.12
C ASP A 640 66.61 74.69 -10.91
N ASN A 641 67.90 74.36 -10.88
CA ASN A 641 68.85 74.77 -9.83
C ASN A 641 68.38 74.45 -8.38
N GLY A 642 67.54 73.43 -8.22
CA GLY A 642 67.03 73.04 -6.89
C GLY A 642 65.88 73.93 -6.36
N ALA A 643 65.27 74.77 -7.20
CA ALA A 643 64.16 75.66 -6.80
C ALA A 643 62.87 74.93 -6.39
N GLY A 644 62.76 73.64 -6.69
CA GLY A 644 61.59 72.80 -6.42
C GLY A 644 61.03 72.19 -7.70
N TRP A 645 60.29 71.10 -7.56
CA TRP A 645 59.68 70.41 -8.70
C TRP A 645 58.50 71.20 -9.26
N ALA A 646 58.59 71.58 -10.54
CA ALA A 646 57.52 72.21 -11.29
C ALA A 646 57.07 71.29 -12.44
N THR A 647 55.77 71.30 -12.76
CA THR A 647 55.26 70.58 -13.94
C THR A 647 55.73 71.27 -15.21
N TRP A 648 56.57 70.59 -15.99
CA TRP A 648 56.94 71.03 -17.34
C TRP A 648 55.90 70.58 -18.36
N ILE A 649 55.46 69.33 -18.28
CA ILE A 649 54.41 68.76 -19.13
C ILE A 649 53.37 68.11 -18.22
N ALA A 650 52.13 68.63 -18.26
CA ALA A 650 51.06 68.17 -17.37
C ALA A 650 50.53 66.77 -17.68
N SER A 651 50.41 66.43 -18.97
CA SER A 651 50.01 65.11 -19.46
C SER A 651 50.38 64.98 -20.94
N THR A 652 50.97 63.85 -21.35
CA THR A 652 51.31 63.56 -22.74
C THR A 652 51.43 62.06 -22.99
N ALA A 653 51.02 61.61 -24.17
CA ALA A 653 51.29 60.23 -24.65
C ALA A 653 52.62 60.12 -25.41
N ASN A 654 53.24 61.26 -25.76
CA ASN A 654 54.56 61.27 -26.39
C ASN A 654 55.62 60.81 -25.38
N ARG A 655 56.71 60.23 -25.89
CA ARG A 655 57.86 59.73 -25.10
C ARG A 655 59.09 60.64 -25.14
N THR A 656 58.97 61.80 -25.79
CA THR A 656 60.05 62.78 -25.89
C THR A 656 59.49 64.16 -26.17
N ALA A 657 60.16 65.20 -25.68
CA ALA A 657 59.92 66.59 -26.03
C ALA A 657 61.22 67.39 -25.98
N PRO A 658 61.37 68.43 -26.82
CA PRO A 658 62.50 69.35 -26.71
C PRO A 658 62.35 70.23 -25.46
N PHE A 659 63.35 70.23 -24.59
CA PHE A 659 63.47 71.15 -23.46
C PHE A 659 64.41 72.29 -23.84
N THR A 660 64.01 73.53 -23.54
CA THR A 660 64.86 74.71 -23.73
C THR A 660 65.28 75.23 -22.36
N GLY A 661 66.57 75.09 -22.05
CA GLY A 661 67.17 75.57 -20.82
C GLY A 661 67.92 76.89 -20.99
N LEU A 662 68.49 77.37 -19.89
CA LEU A 662 69.36 78.53 -19.82
C LEU A 662 70.81 78.09 -19.55
N ASP A 663 71.77 78.79 -20.15
CA ASP A 663 73.19 78.55 -19.93
C ASP A 663 73.57 78.69 -18.45
N GLY A 664 74.41 77.77 -17.96
CA GLY A 664 74.85 77.69 -16.56
C GLY A 664 73.84 77.05 -15.59
N HIS A 665 72.61 76.71 -16.03
CA HIS A 665 71.60 76.09 -15.16
C HIS A 665 71.74 74.57 -15.12
N THR A 666 71.48 73.99 -13.94
CA THR A 666 71.34 72.54 -13.76
C THR A 666 69.87 72.16 -13.67
N TYR A 667 69.40 71.38 -14.63
CA TYR A 667 68.03 70.88 -14.69
C TYR A 667 67.98 69.42 -14.25
N GLN A 668 67.07 69.11 -13.34
CA GLN A 668 66.73 67.75 -12.96
C GLN A 668 65.35 67.41 -13.50
N PHE A 669 65.17 66.19 -14.03
CA PHE A 669 63.90 65.76 -14.62
C PHE A 669 63.38 64.52 -13.93
N ARG A 670 62.05 64.41 -13.82
CA ARG A 670 61.37 63.19 -13.42
C ARG A 670 60.05 63.02 -14.16
N SER A 671 59.64 61.77 -14.29
CA SER A 671 58.38 61.36 -14.94
C SER A 671 57.47 60.64 -13.96
N ILE A 672 56.16 60.86 -14.09
CA ILE A 672 55.12 60.14 -13.36
C ILE A 672 54.08 59.70 -14.41
N ALA A 673 53.77 58.42 -14.46
CA ALA A 673 52.85 57.87 -15.45
C ALA A 673 51.44 57.70 -14.86
N THR A 674 50.45 57.69 -15.74
CA THR A 674 49.07 57.29 -15.45
C THR A 674 48.63 56.28 -16.49
N ASP A 675 48.13 55.13 -16.07
CA ASP A 675 47.66 54.06 -16.95
C ASP A 675 46.23 54.31 -17.47
N TRP A 676 45.70 53.37 -18.26
CA TRP A 676 44.32 53.43 -18.78
C TRP A 676 43.24 53.18 -17.72
N ALA A 677 43.58 52.53 -16.61
CA ALA A 677 42.69 52.37 -15.46
C ALA A 677 42.64 53.62 -14.56
N GLY A 678 43.57 54.55 -14.75
CA GLY A 678 43.71 55.76 -13.96
C GLY A 678 44.56 55.58 -12.71
N ASN A 679 45.33 54.50 -12.57
CA ASN A 679 46.34 54.42 -11.50
C ASN A 679 47.47 55.39 -11.82
N VAL A 680 47.89 56.15 -10.81
CA VAL A 680 48.97 57.14 -10.94
C VAL A 680 50.22 56.59 -10.26
N GLY A 681 51.32 56.55 -11.00
CA GLY A 681 52.62 56.15 -10.48
C GLY A 681 53.01 56.94 -9.22
N PRO A 682 53.78 56.34 -8.31
CA PRO A 682 54.10 56.96 -7.03
C PRO A 682 54.84 58.29 -7.19
N ALA A 683 54.57 59.23 -6.28
CA ALA A 683 55.33 60.46 -6.21
C ALA A 683 56.81 60.16 -5.95
N LYS A 684 57.68 60.63 -6.83
CA LYS A 684 59.13 60.46 -6.68
C LYS A 684 59.68 61.49 -5.70
N THR A 685 60.71 61.14 -4.95
CA THR A 685 61.42 62.06 -4.04
C THR A 685 62.66 62.67 -4.68
N GLY A 686 63.33 61.92 -5.58
CA GLY A 686 64.49 62.36 -6.35
C GLY A 686 64.17 62.69 -7.82
N ASN A 687 65.24 62.85 -8.59
CA ASN A 687 65.21 62.97 -10.03
C ASN A 687 65.43 61.61 -10.71
N ASP A 688 64.92 61.47 -11.93
CA ASP A 688 65.26 60.33 -12.81
C ASP A 688 66.60 60.59 -13.49
N THR A 689 66.83 61.83 -13.93
CA THR A 689 68.07 62.27 -14.57
C THR A 689 68.32 63.76 -14.32
N TRP A 690 69.50 64.24 -14.70
CA TRP A 690 69.86 65.66 -14.64
C TRP A 690 70.92 65.99 -15.68
N THR A 691 71.02 67.28 -16.02
CA THR A 691 72.08 67.83 -16.87
C THR A 691 72.35 69.29 -16.51
N THR A 692 73.55 69.78 -16.83
CA THR A 692 73.89 71.21 -16.78
C THR A 692 74.00 71.74 -18.21
N VAL A 693 73.25 72.79 -18.54
CA VAL A 693 73.37 73.44 -19.86
C VAL A 693 74.61 74.33 -19.82
N ASP A 694 75.54 74.08 -20.72
CA ASP A 694 76.80 74.80 -20.85
C ASP A 694 77.15 74.99 -22.33
N VAL A 695 76.77 76.16 -22.84
CA VAL A 695 76.99 76.56 -24.24
C VAL A 695 78.08 77.62 -24.37
N THR A 696 78.65 78.08 -23.25
CA THR A 696 79.70 79.07 -23.24
C THR A 696 81.02 78.42 -23.66
N ALA A 697 81.61 78.91 -24.76
CA ALA A 697 82.93 78.42 -25.18
C ALA A 697 84.01 78.85 -24.17
N PRO A 698 84.96 77.97 -23.82
CA PRO A 698 86.05 78.32 -22.92
C PRO A 698 86.96 79.38 -23.54
N ASP A 699 87.39 80.37 -22.75
CA ASP A 699 88.32 81.42 -23.18
C ASP A 699 89.69 81.29 -22.49
N SER A 700 90.77 81.45 -23.27
CA SER A 700 92.15 81.24 -22.82
C SER A 700 93.12 82.21 -23.45
N ALA A 701 94.25 82.45 -22.79
CA ALA A 701 95.32 83.31 -23.29
C ALA A 701 96.71 82.75 -22.97
N VAL A 702 97.67 83.05 -23.86
CA VAL A 702 99.11 82.89 -23.62
C VAL A 702 99.66 84.19 -23.04
N ALA A 703 100.49 84.11 -22.00
CA ALA A 703 101.12 85.27 -21.39
C ALA A 703 102.10 85.95 -22.36
N LEU A 704 102.19 87.28 -22.25
CA LEU A 704 103.10 88.07 -23.07
C LEU A 704 104.55 87.75 -22.74
N LEU A 705 105.34 87.45 -23.78
CA LEU A 705 106.79 87.41 -23.70
C LEU A 705 107.40 88.81 -23.96
N PRO A 706 108.63 89.07 -23.48
CA PRO A 706 109.39 90.27 -23.83
C PRO A 706 109.59 90.41 -25.35
N MET A 707 109.74 91.65 -25.84
CA MET A 707 109.95 91.92 -27.28
C MET A 707 111.27 91.35 -27.84
N TYR A 708 112.27 91.15 -26.98
CA TYR A 708 113.58 90.60 -27.34
C TYR A 708 114.03 89.65 -26.23
N GLU A 709 114.62 88.52 -26.63
CA GLU A 709 115.16 87.51 -25.73
C GLU A 709 116.59 87.15 -26.16
N THR A 710 117.45 86.81 -25.19
CA THR A 710 118.85 86.43 -25.45
C THR A 710 119.11 84.93 -25.37
N ALA A 711 118.07 84.13 -25.09
CA ALA A 711 118.10 82.67 -25.07
C ALA A 711 117.27 82.08 -26.22
N THR A 712 117.60 80.86 -26.64
CA THR A 712 116.84 80.08 -27.65
C THR A 712 115.80 79.14 -27.02
N THR A 713 115.62 79.23 -25.70
CA THR A 713 114.65 78.47 -24.93
C THR A 713 113.90 79.44 -24.02
N TRP A 714 112.57 79.42 -24.08
CA TRP A 714 111.72 80.28 -23.25
C TRP A 714 110.64 79.48 -22.55
N THR A 715 110.19 79.99 -21.40
CA THR A 715 109.04 79.46 -20.69
C THR A 715 107.79 80.21 -21.12
N LEU A 716 106.86 79.50 -21.73
CA LEU A 716 105.52 80.00 -22.02
C LEU A 716 104.62 79.66 -20.84
N THR A 717 103.77 80.61 -20.46
CA THR A 717 102.64 80.36 -19.57
C THR A 717 101.35 80.67 -20.31
N TRP A 718 100.31 79.87 -20.09
CA TRP A 718 98.99 80.06 -20.66
C TRP A 718 97.95 79.58 -19.66
N GLY A 719 96.72 80.03 -19.80
CA GLY A 719 95.68 79.66 -18.86
C GLY A 719 94.33 80.24 -19.23
N PRO A 720 93.34 80.05 -18.35
CA PRO A 720 92.01 80.57 -18.60
C PRO A 720 92.03 82.09 -18.50
N LEU A 721 91.20 82.75 -19.32
CA LEU A 721 90.88 84.16 -19.08
C LEU A 721 90.02 84.27 -17.81
N ALA A 722 90.07 85.44 -17.14
CA ALA A 722 89.29 85.67 -15.93
C ALA A 722 87.79 85.39 -16.18
N GLY A 723 87.23 84.44 -15.44
CA GLY A 723 85.84 83.99 -15.57
C GLY A 723 85.68 82.58 -16.16
N THR A 724 86.68 82.03 -16.86
CA THR A 724 86.66 80.65 -17.35
C THR A 724 87.22 79.71 -16.29
N THR A 725 86.48 78.69 -15.88
CA THR A 725 86.87 77.81 -14.75
C THR A 725 86.86 76.32 -15.08
N ASP A 726 86.46 75.99 -16.29
CA ASP A 726 86.01 74.67 -16.75
C ASP A 726 86.83 74.14 -17.96
N ILE A 727 87.96 74.80 -18.30
CA ILE A 727 88.86 74.33 -19.36
C ILE A 727 89.50 73.00 -18.99
N VAL A 728 89.28 71.98 -19.82
CA VAL A 728 89.85 70.63 -19.64
C VAL A 728 91.25 70.50 -20.27
N THR A 729 91.49 71.11 -21.44
CA THR A 729 92.79 71.04 -22.14
C THR A 729 93.09 72.31 -22.92
N TYR A 730 94.38 72.59 -23.15
CA TYR A 730 94.92 73.67 -23.95
C TYR A 730 95.71 73.13 -25.15
N THR A 731 95.75 73.89 -26.24
CA THR A 731 96.67 73.65 -27.36
C THR A 731 97.37 74.96 -27.71
N VAL A 732 98.66 75.06 -27.38
CA VAL A 732 99.49 76.23 -27.69
C VAL A 732 100.10 76.08 -29.07
N GLN A 733 100.00 77.13 -29.88
CA GLN A 733 100.59 77.19 -31.20
C GLN A 733 101.63 78.30 -31.30
N TYR A 734 102.65 78.09 -32.13
CA TYR A 734 103.65 79.11 -32.46
C TYR A 734 103.71 79.39 -33.96
N SER A 735 104.10 80.61 -34.32
CA SER A 735 104.41 81.06 -35.68
C SER A 735 105.82 81.65 -35.69
N ASP A 736 106.68 81.12 -36.54
CA ASP A 736 108.06 81.59 -36.73
C ASP A 736 108.14 82.50 -37.97
N ASN A 737 108.61 83.73 -37.79
CA ASN A 737 108.74 84.78 -38.81
C ASN A 737 107.45 85.02 -39.64
N GLY A 738 106.28 84.77 -39.03
CA GLY A 738 104.98 84.92 -39.69
C GLY A 738 104.53 83.71 -40.52
N GLY A 739 105.16 82.54 -40.34
CA GLY A 739 104.75 81.28 -40.94
C GLY A 739 103.43 80.71 -40.38
N ALA A 740 103.03 79.55 -40.88
CA ALA A 740 101.82 78.87 -40.41
C ALA A 740 101.89 78.50 -38.92
N TRP A 741 100.76 78.64 -38.22
CA TRP A 741 100.63 78.25 -36.83
C TRP A 741 100.83 76.75 -36.68
N THR A 742 101.85 76.37 -35.90
CA THR A 742 102.21 74.98 -35.62
C THR A 742 102.08 74.72 -34.13
N GLY A 743 101.57 73.54 -33.74
CA GLY A 743 101.48 73.19 -32.32
C GLY A 743 102.86 73.16 -31.67
N VAL A 744 103.01 73.76 -30.50
CA VAL A 744 104.22 73.67 -29.69
C VAL A 744 104.36 72.22 -29.21
N PRO A 745 105.43 71.48 -29.58
CA PRO A 745 105.62 70.10 -29.12
C PRO A 745 105.66 70.05 -27.60
N GLY A 746 104.79 69.23 -26.99
CA GLY A 746 104.61 69.16 -25.53
C GLY A 746 103.50 70.05 -24.96
N ALA A 747 102.82 70.86 -25.79
CA ALA A 747 101.70 71.72 -25.39
C ALA A 747 100.45 71.59 -26.29
N ILE A 748 100.19 70.39 -26.82
CA ILE A 748 98.98 70.06 -27.58
C ILE A 748 98.07 69.19 -26.71
N ALA A 749 96.79 69.55 -26.59
CA ALA A 749 95.80 68.86 -25.75
C ALA A 749 96.30 68.59 -24.31
N THR A 750 96.97 69.57 -23.71
CA THR A 750 97.59 69.45 -22.38
C THR A 750 96.77 70.15 -21.31
N ALA A 751 96.78 69.64 -20.08
CA ALA A 751 96.24 70.34 -18.91
C ALA A 751 97.29 71.28 -18.25
N ALA A 752 98.55 71.24 -18.70
CA ALA A 752 99.58 72.14 -18.21
C ALA A 752 99.25 73.59 -18.58
N THR A 753 99.70 74.53 -17.75
CA THR A 753 99.56 76.00 -17.93
C THR A 753 100.90 76.70 -18.09
N THR A 754 101.98 75.91 -18.18
CA THR A 754 103.34 76.41 -18.37
C THR A 754 104.21 75.34 -19.02
N GLY A 755 105.22 75.75 -19.78
CA GLY A 755 106.22 74.86 -20.34
C GLY A 755 107.41 75.61 -20.92
N SER A 756 108.60 75.02 -20.81
CA SER A 756 109.83 75.56 -21.41
C SER A 756 110.13 74.85 -22.72
N PHE A 757 110.31 75.61 -23.81
CA PHE A 757 110.48 75.08 -25.15
C PHE A 757 111.70 75.69 -25.84
N GLY A 758 112.59 74.84 -26.34
CA GLY A 758 113.79 75.23 -27.10
C GLY A 758 113.47 75.44 -28.58
N LEU A 759 112.50 76.31 -28.89
CA LEU A 759 112.06 76.58 -30.26
C LEU A 759 112.82 77.74 -30.92
N GLY A 760 113.67 78.45 -30.17
CA GLY A 760 114.30 79.67 -30.63
C GLY A 760 115.43 79.45 -31.61
N VAL A 761 115.39 80.24 -32.68
CA VAL A 761 116.47 80.40 -33.67
C VAL A 761 116.93 81.85 -33.61
N ASP A 762 118.24 82.07 -33.56
CA ASP A 762 118.80 83.43 -33.47
C ASP A 762 118.35 84.28 -34.68
N GLY A 763 117.91 85.52 -34.41
CA GLY A 763 117.38 86.45 -35.41
C GLY A 763 115.94 86.23 -35.87
N HIS A 764 115.20 85.25 -35.33
CA HIS A 764 113.80 84.98 -35.70
C HIS A 764 112.78 85.69 -34.78
N ARG A 765 111.59 86.00 -35.31
CA ARG A 765 110.44 86.53 -34.55
C ARG A 765 109.38 85.44 -34.35
N PHE A 766 109.08 85.11 -33.10
CA PHE A 766 108.04 84.14 -32.75
C PHE A 766 106.76 84.82 -32.24
N ALA A 767 105.61 84.26 -32.59
CA ALA A 767 104.31 84.59 -32.02
C ALA A 767 103.65 83.33 -31.45
N PHE A 768 102.84 83.47 -30.38
CA PHE A 768 102.16 82.36 -29.70
C PHE A 768 100.66 82.66 -29.56
N ARG A 769 99.82 81.62 -29.60
CA ARG A 769 98.38 81.71 -29.32
C ARG A 769 97.85 80.44 -28.68
#